data_AF-A0A534RB87-F1
#
_entry.id   AF-A0A534RB87-F1
#
_cell.length_a   1.000
_cell.length_b   1.000
_cell.length_c   1.000
_cell.angle_alpha   90.00
_cell.angle_beta   90.00
_cell.angle_gamma   90.00
#
_symmetry.space_group_name_H-M   'P 1'
#
loop_
_entity.id
_entity.type
_entity.pdbx_description
1 polymer ?
#
loop_
_entity_poly.entity_id
_entity_poly.type
_entity_poly.pdbx_seq_one_letter_code
_entity_poly.pdbx_strand_id
1 'polypeptide(L)'
;MDSERRHATVLFADFSGYEKISKLMDPEDLAAVMNRCFALFEALVLRYGGTANKYIGDCIMATFGAATALENTARAAVNAAIEMRNSMPALNEELHPPVPLGIHIGINTGVLVAGEVGGPVTGRRDVTGETVILASRLKDKNTAGKIWVGPNTYRYTRSEFEYKRFKIYIKHGQRIQVFELLSVKQHPHPRRALGPDRFVFAQLIGRAEELDQIRAALARVAAGRGGIVSLVGDAGLGKSRLVAEALEPAATQGIRCLEGRSLSIGQKLSFHPFIDLLRRWATITDEDGESAALAKLEAATAAVLREEAGEVLPFVATLMGMRLSGVHAERVAGIAAEGLEKLVVKSVRDLVQAMTRERPLVLVFEDVHWADASSVMLLEALIRLAVDHPILFLLVFRPDGQPAVHRMTRAFDERSPDRHVRIALEPLDRRQCDLLIQDLLKSRDIPFPLRAEIARKVGGNPLFIEEVVRDLIDQGVIKYENDTFSLTEEVESVPIPGTIQELFMARVDRLPASAKSLAQVASVIGPSFQYGIVAAVARREARTLESDLQHLQRRQLITERRTGHGREYVFKHALMQETIYESILHRTRKELHLQVAVATEQLFHDRLPDVYGMLAYHFSRGADLEKAEDYLFKAALEAVRAAASTEALAYFEEAARLYFALHGEGGDPARKALLQKNMGLALLRKGNLLESIDHFNKSLEFLGERVPKGTVALTTHFAIDLAVVLVRLYLNRLSGPSRSNDREVFEIRYNRARAQTTTDARRWAFDTIGTVRRLSTTDPHAIDHACGMYAGAAALFTYSGLSFGISRRFLGVAERLIREGNVRDLVVYRVMRFVLHYLQGSWGEEYALDDNLVRAAFLLLEQRRLDEARRTIDQYDAARLEETLNLWALGIRAKIQALLDDREGAAATLAKAEIVLRQSRQVPAYHLSAFLAARLLVDVTELEECMRNGGGVAASAHTRRARRSIRRAERVASKVATVRPEIYRLAARVWWLVGKPAEAVGSWARSIRECERLGARPELARSYMEAGQRLTAAGGTQTLPNGMSASACLQKAESLFTELGLAWDQAQLSAARSVPREGRVDFESPGEPPRNDFPLTGVQHLP
;
A
#
# COMPACT_ATOMS: atom_id res chain seq x y z
N MET A 1 35.68 30.55 -2.41
CA MET A 1 34.74 30.10 -1.36
C MET A 1 33.49 30.89 -1.61
N ASP A 2 32.41 30.21 -1.97
CA ASP A 2 31.12 30.87 -2.18
C ASP A 2 30.58 31.39 -0.85
N SER A 3 29.62 32.31 -0.91
CA SER A 3 28.99 32.83 0.31
C SER A 3 28.25 31.70 1.06
N GLU A 4 28.26 31.71 2.39
CA GLU A 4 27.66 30.67 3.24
C GLU A 4 26.59 31.25 4.19
N ARG A 5 25.62 30.43 4.63
CA ARG A 5 24.76 30.78 5.78
C ARG A 5 25.50 30.35 7.05
N ARG A 6 25.75 31.29 7.96
CA ARG A 6 26.48 31.03 9.22
C ARG A 6 25.73 31.57 10.41
N HIS A 7 25.77 30.82 11.52
CA HIS A 7 25.39 31.32 12.83
C HIS A 7 26.61 31.98 13.46
N ALA A 8 26.57 33.31 13.59
CA ALA A 8 27.74 34.12 13.93
C ALA A 8 27.34 35.34 14.78
N THR A 9 28.35 36.00 15.35
CA THR A 9 28.16 37.24 16.13
C THR A 9 28.75 38.44 15.39
N VAL A 10 28.01 39.54 15.39
CA VAL A 10 28.37 40.82 14.77
C VAL A 10 28.56 41.87 15.85
N LEU A 11 29.62 42.67 15.75
CA LEU A 11 29.96 43.77 16.64
C LEU A 11 30.08 45.07 15.82
N PHE A 12 29.45 46.13 16.32
CA PHE A 12 29.67 47.51 15.86
C PHE A 12 30.18 48.32 17.05
N ALA A 13 31.33 48.97 16.92
CA ALA A 13 31.89 49.90 17.92
C ALA A 13 32.14 51.27 17.28
N ASP A 14 31.74 52.33 17.97
CA ASP A 14 31.56 53.67 17.39
C ASP A 14 31.99 54.78 18.38
N PHE A 15 32.76 55.74 17.89
CA PHE A 15 33.49 56.75 18.68
C PHE A 15 32.62 57.93 19.14
N SER A 16 31.98 57.76 20.29
CA SER A 16 31.24 58.80 21.01
C SER A 16 32.12 60.03 21.30
N GLY A 17 31.92 61.10 20.53
CA GLY A 17 32.67 62.36 20.63
C GLY A 17 33.21 62.87 19.31
N TYR A 18 33.28 62.02 18.28
CA TYR A 18 33.81 62.34 16.95
C TYR A 18 33.22 63.63 16.35
N GLU A 19 31.90 63.83 16.36
CA GLU A 19 31.22 65.06 15.88
C GLU A 19 31.65 66.37 16.56
N LYS A 20 32.30 66.30 17.72
CA LYS A 20 32.84 67.49 18.43
C LYS A 20 34.30 67.71 18.05
N ILE A 21 35.08 66.65 18.01
CA ILE A 21 36.51 66.70 17.67
C ILE A 21 36.71 67.10 16.20
N SER A 22 35.86 66.61 15.28
CA SER A 22 35.87 66.98 13.86
C SER A 22 35.46 68.43 13.56
N LYS A 23 35.17 69.22 14.60
CA LYS A 23 34.94 70.68 14.53
C LYS A 23 36.01 71.47 15.29
N LEU A 24 37.01 70.79 15.86
CA LEU A 24 38.05 71.33 16.76
C LEU A 24 39.47 70.88 16.38
N MET A 25 39.63 69.96 15.43
CA MET A 25 40.91 69.52 14.86
C MET A 25 40.90 69.70 13.34
N ASP A 26 42.09 69.78 12.75
CA ASP A 26 42.26 69.70 11.30
C ASP A 26 41.89 68.27 10.79
N PRO A 27 41.35 68.11 9.57
CA PRO A 27 41.08 66.80 8.98
C PRO A 27 42.28 65.85 8.94
N GLU A 28 43.53 66.32 8.79
CA GLU A 28 44.71 65.46 8.78
C GLU A 28 45.03 64.90 10.18
N ASP A 29 45.03 65.76 11.21
CA ASP A 29 45.21 65.33 12.61
C ASP A 29 44.08 64.40 13.07
N LEU A 30 42.83 64.71 12.69
CA LEU A 30 41.67 63.87 12.94
C LEU A 30 41.83 62.49 12.29
N ALA A 31 42.33 62.43 11.05
CA ALA A 31 42.60 61.16 10.38
C ALA A 31 43.70 60.36 11.08
N ALA A 32 44.77 61.01 11.57
CA ALA A 32 45.82 60.35 12.35
C ALA A 32 45.28 59.75 13.66
N VAL A 33 44.50 60.52 14.43
CA VAL A 33 43.80 60.08 15.65
C VAL A 33 42.90 58.87 15.36
N MET A 34 42.04 58.96 14.34
CA MET A 34 41.09 57.90 14.02
C MET A 34 41.78 56.62 13.51
N ASN A 35 42.84 56.75 12.69
CA ASN A 35 43.63 55.61 12.23
C ASN A 35 44.31 54.88 13.40
N ARG A 36 44.84 55.61 14.40
CA ARG A 36 45.41 54.99 15.61
C ARG A 36 44.35 54.25 16.42
N CYS A 37 43.16 54.82 16.56
CA CYS A 37 42.04 54.18 17.25
C CYS A 37 41.55 52.92 16.53
N PHE A 38 41.42 52.97 15.20
CA PHE A 38 41.01 51.80 14.40
C PHE A 38 42.06 50.68 14.40
N ALA A 39 43.35 51.00 14.29
CA ALA A 39 44.43 50.01 14.35
C ALA A 39 44.44 49.21 15.68
N LEU A 40 44.17 49.89 16.81
CA LEU A 40 44.01 49.22 18.10
C LEU A 40 42.78 48.29 18.09
N PHE A 41 41.65 48.75 17.58
CA PHE A 41 40.41 47.96 17.57
C PHE A 41 40.48 46.77 16.62
N GLU A 42 41.14 46.90 15.47
CA GLU A 42 41.41 45.77 14.56
C GLU A 42 42.31 44.73 15.21
N ALA A 43 43.38 45.14 15.91
CA ALA A 43 44.22 44.24 16.69
C ALA A 43 43.44 43.50 17.79
N LEU A 44 42.55 44.19 18.50
CA LEU A 44 41.69 43.57 19.53
C LEU A 44 40.65 42.60 18.94
N VAL A 45 40.07 42.89 17.78
CA VAL A 45 39.18 41.95 17.06
C VAL A 45 39.94 40.68 16.68
N LEU A 46 41.14 40.82 16.11
CA LEU A 46 41.99 39.70 15.70
C LEU A 46 42.45 38.87 16.91
N ARG A 47 42.78 39.51 18.05
CA ARG A 47 43.15 38.83 19.31
C ARG A 47 42.10 37.82 19.78
N TYR A 48 40.82 38.13 19.60
CA TYR A 48 39.71 37.25 19.97
C TYR A 48 39.19 36.37 18.81
N GLY A 49 39.96 36.21 17.73
CA GLY A 49 39.60 35.36 16.59
C GLY A 49 38.44 35.91 15.73
N GLY A 50 38.14 37.19 15.85
CA GLY A 50 37.22 37.90 14.96
C GLY A 50 37.91 38.37 13.68
N THR A 51 37.14 39.03 12.82
CA THR A 51 37.62 39.68 11.60
C THR A 51 37.00 41.07 11.51
N ALA A 52 37.83 42.11 11.32
CA ALA A 52 37.34 43.43 10.96
C ALA A 52 36.87 43.39 9.50
N ASN A 53 35.62 43.79 9.24
CA ASN A 53 35.04 43.71 7.90
C ASN A 53 35.13 45.04 7.15
N LYS A 54 34.86 46.16 7.83
CA LYS A 54 34.85 47.50 7.25
C LYS A 54 34.78 48.60 8.29
N TYR A 55 35.28 49.76 7.88
CA TYR A 55 35.12 51.06 8.53
C TYR A 55 33.93 51.79 7.90
N ILE A 56 33.09 52.42 8.73
CA ILE A 56 31.86 53.11 8.34
C ILE A 56 31.87 54.47 9.06
N GLY A 57 32.59 55.44 8.51
CA GLY A 57 32.86 56.71 9.18
C GLY A 57 33.68 56.47 10.45
N ASP A 58 33.12 56.87 11.59
CA ASP A 58 33.61 56.71 12.96
C ASP A 58 33.22 55.38 13.63
N CYS A 59 32.72 54.40 12.86
CA CYS A 59 32.35 53.08 13.36
C CYS A 59 33.17 51.96 12.70
N ILE A 60 33.72 51.03 13.51
CA ILE A 60 34.26 49.75 13.04
C ILE A 60 33.16 48.67 13.10
N MET A 61 33.07 47.85 12.06
CA MET A 61 32.23 46.65 12.01
C MET A 61 33.10 45.39 11.96
N ALA A 62 32.86 44.47 12.90
CA ALA A 62 33.59 43.22 13.03
C ALA A 62 32.67 42.01 13.19
N THR A 63 33.17 40.82 12.85
CA THR A 63 32.42 39.56 12.95
C THR A 63 33.23 38.44 13.58
N PHE A 64 32.52 37.53 14.26
CA PHE A 64 33.06 36.39 14.99
C PHE A 64 32.30 35.13 14.55
N GLY A 65 33.00 34.13 14.01
CA GLY A 65 32.40 32.92 13.42
C GLY A 65 32.02 33.01 11.93
N ALA A 66 32.10 34.21 11.32
CA ALA A 66 31.60 34.45 9.96
C ALA A 66 32.59 34.08 8.84
N ALA A 67 33.90 34.29 9.03
CA ALA A 67 34.92 33.89 8.06
C ALA A 67 35.38 32.43 8.26
N THR A 68 35.48 32.01 9.53
CA THR A 68 35.85 30.67 10.00
C THR A 68 34.98 30.37 11.23
N ALA A 69 34.54 29.13 11.44
CA ALA A 69 33.79 28.77 12.64
C ALA A 69 34.64 29.01 13.89
N LEU A 70 34.08 29.73 14.87
CA LEU A 70 34.75 30.12 16.11
C LEU A 70 33.91 29.62 17.29
N GLU A 71 34.52 28.81 18.15
CA GLU A 71 33.88 28.27 19.35
C GLU A 71 33.42 29.42 20.27
N ASN A 72 32.15 29.42 20.69
CA ASN A 72 31.53 30.50 21.52
C ASN A 72 31.63 31.93 20.91
N THR A 73 31.25 32.12 19.63
CA THR A 73 31.31 33.43 18.93
C THR A 73 30.84 34.65 19.74
N ALA A 74 29.79 34.48 20.55
CA ALA A 74 29.21 35.52 21.38
C ALA A 74 30.12 35.95 22.54
N ARG A 75 30.85 35.01 23.17
CA ARG A 75 31.85 35.28 24.22
C ARG A 75 33.03 36.06 23.65
N ALA A 76 33.53 35.65 22.48
CA ALA A 76 34.66 36.31 21.81
C ALA A 76 34.34 37.77 21.46
N ALA A 77 33.18 38.04 20.87
CA ALA A 77 32.73 39.39 20.56
C ALA A 77 32.54 40.27 21.82
N VAL A 78 31.97 39.70 22.89
CA VAL A 78 31.79 40.40 24.16
C VAL A 78 33.13 40.74 24.81
N ASN A 79 34.09 39.81 24.84
CA ASN A 79 35.45 40.08 25.34
C ASN A 79 36.16 41.18 24.55
N ALA A 80 36.12 41.14 23.21
CA ALA A 80 36.70 42.17 22.37
C ALA A 80 36.10 43.57 22.68
N ALA A 81 34.78 43.64 22.85
CA ALA A 81 34.09 44.88 23.22
C ALA A 81 34.50 45.42 24.60
N ILE A 82 34.72 44.54 25.57
CA ILE A 82 35.19 44.93 26.91
C ILE A 82 36.61 45.51 26.82
N GLU A 83 37.51 44.86 26.09
CA GLU A 83 38.90 45.32 25.97
C GLU A 83 38.96 46.66 25.21
N MET A 84 38.22 46.80 24.09
CA MET A 84 38.07 48.09 23.38
C MET A 84 37.66 49.23 24.30
N ARG A 85 36.62 49.01 25.13
CA ARG A 85 36.11 50.01 26.07
C ARG A 85 37.15 50.34 27.14
N ASN A 86 37.82 49.32 27.67
CA ASN A 86 38.77 49.47 28.77
C ASN A 86 40.10 50.11 28.32
N SER A 87 40.45 50.04 27.02
CA SER A 87 41.62 50.73 26.46
C SER A 87 41.41 52.24 26.21
N MET A 88 40.17 52.72 26.15
CA MET A 88 39.89 54.14 25.80
C MET A 88 40.54 55.18 26.72
N PRO A 89 40.67 55.01 28.06
CA PRO A 89 41.34 56.01 28.89
C PRO A 89 42.80 56.21 28.50
N ALA A 90 43.58 55.13 28.40
CA ALA A 90 44.98 55.17 27.98
C ALA A 90 45.15 55.72 26.56
N LEU A 91 44.20 55.44 25.65
CA LEU A 91 44.22 55.98 24.29
C LEU A 91 43.96 57.50 24.23
N ASN A 92 43.16 58.04 25.16
CA ASN A 92 43.00 59.49 25.32
C ASN A 92 44.24 60.15 25.95
N GLU A 93 44.90 59.46 26.89
CA GLU A 93 46.18 59.89 27.48
C GLU A 93 47.35 59.79 26.48
N GLU A 94 47.28 58.90 25.50
CA GLU A 94 48.24 58.86 24.38
C GLU A 94 47.99 60.03 23.41
N LEU A 95 46.76 60.16 22.92
CA LEU A 95 46.42 61.04 21.78
C LEU A 95 46.07 62.48 22.15
N HIS A 96 45.84 62.79 23.43
CA HIS A 96 45.49 64.13 23.93
C HIS A 96 44.42 64.89 23.09
N PRO A 97 43.28 64.26 22.68
CA PRO A 97 42.31 64.92 21.82
C PRO A 97 41.62 66.11 22.52
N PRO A 98 41.20 67.18 21.80
CA PRO A 98 40.56 68.37 22.39
C PRO A 98 39.29 68.10 23.20
N VAL A 99 38.66 66.94 23.00
CA VAL A 99 37.57 66.40 23.82
C VAL A 99 37.83 64.89 23.97
N PRO A 100 37.68 64.30 25.18
CA PRO A 100 37.88 62.87 25.34
C PRO A 100 36.93 62.02 24.48
N LEU A 101 37.52 61.06 23.75
CA LEU A 101 36.83 60.03 22.99
C LEU A 101 36.26 58.95 23.92
N GLY A 102 34.95 58.76 23.89
CA GLY A 102 34.29 57.55 24.38
C GLY A 102 33.99 56.58 23.23
N ILE A 103 33.47 55.40 23.57
CA ILE A 103 32.85 54.49 22.60
C ILE A 103 31.51 53.95 23.07
N HIS A 104 30.68 53.54 22.12
CA HIS A 104 29.47 52.77 22.38
C HIS A 104 29.40 51.58 21.43
N ILE A 105 29.01 50.41 21.96
CA ILE A 105 29.10 49.13 21.25
C ILE A 105 27.74 48.43 21.19
N GLY A 106 27.38 47.92 20.01
CA GLY A 106 26.22 47.05 19.77
C GLY A 106 26.66 45.67 19.28
N ILE A 107 26.18 44.61 19.94
CA ILE A 107 26.53 43.21 19.62
C ILE A 107 25.26 42.39 19.42
N ASN A 108 25.19 41.59 18.35
CA ASN A 108 24.11 40.61 18.18
C ASN A 108 24.57 39.30 17.53
N THR A 109 23.95 38.20 17.92
CA THR A 109 24.24 36.82 17.48
C THR A 109 23.04 36.23 16.76
N GLY A 110 23.27 35.53 15.64
CA GLY A 110 22.21 34.91 14.87
C GLY A 110 22.67 34.44 13.50
N VAL A 111 21.72 34.05 12.65
CA VAL A 111 22.03 33.66 11.27
C VAL A 111 22.33 34.91 10.43
N LEU A 112 23.40 34.84 9.64
CA LEU A 112 23.77 35.81 8.62
C LEU A 112 24.26 35.09 7.36
N VAL A 113 24.39 35.83 6.26
CA VAL A 113 25.11 35.39 5.07
C VAL A 113 26.48 36.05 5.08
N ALA A 114 27.54 35.25 4.92
CA ALA A 114 28.92 35.71 4.87
C ALA A 114 29.56 35.34 3.52
N GLY A 115 30.21 36.30 2.85
CA GLY A 115 30.87 36.08 1.56
C GLY A 115 30.98 37.36 0.74
N GLU A 116 31.12 37.26 -0.57
CA GLU A 116 31.35 38.43 -1.42
C GLU A 116 30.09 39.29 -1.56
N VAL A 117 30.24 40.60 -1.32
CA VAL A 117 29.14 41.59 -1.40
C VAL A 117 29.66 42.86 -2.08
N GLY A 118 29.37 42.98 -3.37
CA GLY A 118 29.84 44.09 -4.21
C GLY A 118 29.97 43.66 -5.67
N GLY A 119 30.30 44.60 -6.55
CA GLY A 119 30.66 44.29 -7.93
C GLY A 119 32.03 43.59 -8.02
N PRO A 120 32.31 42.83 -9.09
CA PRO A 120 33.48 41.95 -9.20
C PRO A 120 34.85 42.68 -9.14
N VAL A 121 34.86 44.01 -9.25
CA VAL A 121 36.06 44.84 -9.11
C VAL A 121 36.55 44.95 -7.65
N THR A 122 35.69 44.69 -6.65
CA THR A 122 35.98 45.05 -5.25
C THR A 122 36.41 43.89 -4.35
N GLY A 123 36.05 42.64 -4.66
CA GLY A 123 36.54 41.40 -4.01
C GLY A 123 36.37 41.27 -2.48
N ARG A 124 35.70 42.21 -1.80
CA ARG A 124 35.60 42.23 -0.34
C ARG A 124 34.54 41.24 0.15
N ARG A 125 34.93 40.40 1.12
CA ARG A 125 33.99 39.58 1.89
C ARG A 125 33.37 40.40 3.02
N ASP A 126 32.05 40.37 3.10
CA ASP A 126 31.22 41.13 4.02
C ASP A 126 30.14 40.20 4.62
N VAL A 127 29.31 40.73 5.51
CA VAL A 127 28.14 40.01 6.04
C VAL A 127 26.83 40.78 5.87
N THR A 128 25.75 40.05 5.64
CA THR A 128 24.40 40.61 5.48
C THR A 128 23.36 39.78 6.23
N GLY A 129 22.24 40.44 6.61
CA GLY A 129 21.11 39.81 7.29
C GLY A 129 20.60 40.59 8.50
N GLU A 130 19.47 40.17 9.06
CA GLU A 130 18.84 40.82 10.22
C GLU A 130 19.76 40.90 11.44
N THR A 131 20.61 39.88 11.63
CA THR A 131 21.62 39.84 12.70
C THR A 131 22.54 41.06 12.69
N VAL A 132 22.98 41.51 11.50
CA VAL A 132 23.82 42.69 11.28
C VAL A 132 23.03 43.98 11.56
N ILE A 133 21.79 44.05 11.05
CA ILE A 133 20.89 45.20 11.21
C ILE A 133 20.57 45.43 12.70
N LEU A 134 20.37 44.37 13.48
CA LEU A 134 20.13 44.48 14.91
C LEU A 134 21.41 44.91 15.66
N ALA A 135 22.59 44.41 15.32
CA ALA A 135 23.84 44.85 15.94
C ALA A 135 24.11 46.35 15.74
N SER A 136 23.92 46.88 14.51
CA SER A 136 24.06 48.34 14.27
C SER A 136 23.00 49.13 15.05
N ARG A 137 21.73 48.70 15.03
CA ARG A 137 20.65 49.40 15.75
C ARG A 137 20.82 49.39 17.27
N LEU A 138 21.50 48.38 17.82
CA LEU A 138 21.89 48.36 19.23
C LEU A 138 22.96 49.42 19.50
N LYS A 139 23.96 49.58 18.62
CA LYS A 139 24.91 50.69 18.67
C LYS A 139 24.18 52.04 18.57
N ASP A 140 23.36 52.24 17.53
CA ASP A 140 22.71 53.53 17.20
C ASP A 140 21.70 54.04 18.26
N LYS A 141 21.41 53.23 19.30
CA LYS A 141 20.56 53.59 20.44
C LYS A 141 21.26 53.55 21.79
N ASN A 142 22.52 53.12 21.82
CA ASN A 142 23.35 53.04 23.02
C ASN A 142 23.95 54.43 23.35
N THR A 143 24.54 54.57 24.54
CA THR A 143 25.24 55.78 24.98
C THR A 143 26.71 55.50 25.24
N ALA A 144 27.54 56.55 25.24
CA ALA A 144 28.97 56.46 25.54
C ALA A 144 29.29 55.62 26.80
N GLY A 145 30.36 54.82 26.72
CA GLY A 145 30.86 53.96 27.80
C GLY A 145 30.15 52.60 27.95
N LYS A 146 29.05 52.34 27.23
CA LYS A 146 28.24 51.13 27.40
C LYS A 146 28.40 50.13 26.25
N ILE A 147 28.17 48.85 26.58
CA ILE A 147 28.12 47.74 25.63
C ILE A 147 26.73 47.10 25.74
N TRP A 148 25.97 47.10 24.63
CA TRP A 148 24.61 46.57 24.56
C TRP A 148 24.54 45.33 23.68
N VAL A 149 23.92 44.27 24.18
CA VAL A 149 23.81 42.99 23.47
C VAL A 149 22.36 42.58 23.20
N GLY A 150 22.16 41.90 22.06
CA GLY A 150 20.86 41.36 21.65
C GLY A 150 20.42 40.13 22.44
N PRO A 151 19.15 39.71 22.33
CA PRO A 151 18.59 38.59 23.12
C PRO A 151 19.33 37.27 22.95
N ASN A 152 19.82 36.98 21.75
CA ASN A 152 20.57 35.76 21.46
C ASN A 152 21.96 35.79 22.09
N THR A 153 22.72 36.87 21.88
CA THR A 153 24.03 37.07 22.51
C THR A 153 23.92 36.90 24.02
N TYR A 154 22.95 37.56 24.67
CA TYR A 154 22.65 37.36 26.08
C TYR A 154 22.36 35.89 26.43
N ARG A 155 21.51 35.18 25.67
CA ARG A 155 21.21 33.75 25.92
C ARG A 155 22.47 32.88 25.95
N TYR A 156 23.42 33.13 25.05
CA TYR A 156 24.68 32.40 24.97
C TYR A 156 25.71 32.82 26.04
N THR A 157 25.70 34.08 26.50
CA THR A 157 26.75 34.63 27.39
C THR A 157 26.33 34.85 28.85
N ARG A 158 25.03 34.81 29.19
CA ARG A 158 24.44 35.08 30.54
C ARG A 158 25.03 34.31 31.74
N SER A 159 25.83 33.28 31.49
CA SER A 159 26.50 32.49 32.52
C SER A 159 27.88 33.05 32.87
N GLU A 160 28.58 33.59 31.87
CA GLU A 160 29.99 34.02 31.91
C GLU A 160 30.12 35.54 32.10
N PHE A 161 29.03 36.30 31.89
CA PHE A 161 28.98 37.76 32.06
C PHE A 161 27.68 38.20 32.74
N GLU A 162 27.73 39.36 33.39
CA GLU A 162 26.59 39.96 34.10
C GLU A 162 25.89 41.04 33.25
N TYR A 163 24.55 41.08 33.29
CA TYR A 163 23.75 41.91 32.39
C TYR A 163 22.54 42.58 33.05
N LYS A 164 22.33 43.87 32.76
CA LYS A 164 21.14 44.66 33.11
C LYS A 164 20.13 44.64 31.96
N ARG A 165 18.92 44.13 32.21
CA ARG A 165 17.86 43.91 31.20
C ARG A 165 16.86 45.07 31.12
N PHE A 166 16.63 45.62 29.92
CA PHE A 166 15.65 46.69 29.64
C PHE A 166 15.11 46.58 28.19
N LYS A 167 14.12 47.40 27.80
CA LYS A 167 13.50 47.36 26.46
C LYS A 167 13.67 48.68 25.72
N ILE A 168 13.98 48.62 24.42
CA ILE A 168 14.04 49.79 23.52
C ILE A 168 13.05 49.66 22.37
N TYR A 169 12.75 50.79 21.73
CA TYR A 169 12.02 50.83 20.46
C TYR A 169 12.99 50.85 19.28
N ILE A 170 12.71 50.03 18.27
CA ILE A 170 13.37 50.03 16.96
C ILE A 170 12.42 50.63 15.90
N LYS A 171 12.99 51.14 14.79
CA LYS A 171 12.24 51.69 13.65
C LYS A 171 11.17 50.69 13.18
N HIS A 172 9.95 51.20 12.91
CA HIS A 172 8.68 50.44 12.78
C HIS A 172 7.99 50.03 14.11
N GLY A 173 8.33 50.67 15.23
CA GLY A 173 7.54 50.60 16.49
C GLY A 173 7.71 49.32 17.32
N GLN A 174 8.43 48.33 16.81
CA GLN A 174 8.71 47.08 17.51
C GLN A 174 9.55 47.33 18.78
N ARG A 175 9.06 46.85 19.93
CA ARG A 175 9.79 46.87 21.21
C ARG A 175 10.62 45.61 21.35
N ILE A 176 11.94 45.75 21.40
CA ILE A 176 12.86 44.62 21.62
C ILE A 176 13.42 44.60 23.04
N GLN A 177 13.91 43.44 23.47
CA GLN A 177 14.64 43.27 24.73
C GLN A 177 16.15 43.48 24.49
N VAL A 178 16.79 44.26 25.35
CA VAL A 178 18.22 44.60 25.30
C VAL A 178 18.86 44.36 26.66
N PHE A 179 20.16 44.08 26.64
CA PHE A 179 20.95 43.71 27.80
C PHE A 179 22.24 44.55 27.82
N GLU A 180 22.39 45.41 28.82
CA GLU A 180 23.60 46.21 29.06
C GLU A 180 24.59 45.36 29.87
N LEU A 181 25.82 45.24 29.37
CA LEU A 181 26.90 44.44 29.97
C LEU A 181 27.53 45.16 31.17
N LEU A 182 27.60 44.47 32.32
CA LEU A 182 28.16 45.01 33.56
C LEU A 182 29.58 44.48 33.83
N SER A 183 29.73 43.17 34.05
CA SER A 183 30.95 42.54 34.57
C SER A 183 31.30 41.21 33.87
N VAL A 184 32.49 40.68 34.15
CA VAL A 184 33.15 39.54 33.47
C VAL A 184 33.51 38.43 34.47
N LYS A 185 33.53 37.18 33.99
CA LYS A 185 34.11 36.01 34.65
C LYS A 185 35.09 35.31 33.68
N GLN A 186 36.28 34.87 34.13
CA GLN A 186 37.40 34.39 33.27
C GLN A 186 37.43 32.84 33.09
N HIS A 187 38.34 32.14 32.37
CA HIS A 187 39.57 32.47 31.60
C HIS A 187 39.59 31.80 30.19
N PRO A 188 40.42 32.28 29.24
CA PRO A 188 40.83 31.59 27.98
C PRO A 188 42.39 31.57 27.80
N HIS A 189 43.12 30.91 26.86
CA HIS A 189 42.92 30.00 25.69
C HIS A 189 44.11 28.96 25.73
N PRO A 190 44.45 28.11 24.71
CA PRO A 190 43.77 27.45 23.57
C PRO A 190 44.05 25.89 23.54
N ARG A 191 44.15 25.21 22.37
CA ARG A 191 44.25 23.73 22.18
C ARG A 191 45.16 23.32 20.98
N ARG A 192 45.65 22.05 20.89
CA ARG A 192 46.37 21.53 19.69
C ARG A 192 46.18 20.01 19.37
N ALA A 193 45.74 19.69 18.14
CA ALA A 193 45.15 18.41 17.69
C ALA A 193 46.10 17.23 17.29
N LEU A 194 45.64 15.97 17.44
CA LEU A 194 46.31 14.73 16.95
C LEU A 194 45.42 13.44 16.97
N GLY A 195 45.47 12.62 15.91
CA GLY A 195 45.11 11.16 15.93
C GLY A 195 43.62 10.76 15.70
N PRO A 196 43.29 9.75 14.85
CA PRO A 196 41.90 9.37 14.56
C PRO A 196 41.40 7.99 15.07
N ASP A 197 42.28 7.10 15.57
CA ASP A 197 41.93 5.70 15.87
C ASP A 197 41.90 5.36 17.38
N ARG A 198 40.67 5.19 17.90
CA ARG A 198 40.17 4.34 19.03
C ARG A 198 39.07 5.08 19.85
N PHE A 199 38.29 4.30 20.64
CA PHE A 199 37.48 4.71 21.82
C PHE A 199 36.16 5.51 21.60
N VAL A 200 35.13 5.41 22.48
CA VAL A 200 34.76 4.45 23.55
C VAL A 200 33.29 4.01 23.31
N PHE A 201 32.92 2.77 23.60
CA PHE A 201 31.53 2.39 23.88
C PHE A 201 31.24 2.58 25.37
N ALA A 202 30.36 3.52 25.72
CA ALA A 202 29.99 3.78 27.12
C ALA A 202 28.92 2.82 27.65
N GLN A 203 28.85 2.66 28.97
CA GLN A 203 27.76 2.02 29.69
C GLN A 203 26.48 2.87 29.66
N LEU A 204 25.32 2.24 29.87
CA LEU A 204 24.04 2.94 29.94
C LEU A 204 23.85 3.63 31.30
N ILE A 205 24.39 4.85 31.43
CA ILE A 205 24.28 5.65 32.66
C ILE A 205 22.89 6.28 32.80
N GLY A 206 22.33 6.21 34.01
CA GLY A 206 21.17 7.01 34.41
C GLY A 206 19.80 6.56 33.89
N ARG A 207 19.69 5.35 33.31
CA ARG A 207 18.45 4.83 32.68
C ARG A 207 17.88 3.55 33.30
N ALA A 208 18.15 3.31 34.59
CA ALA A 208 17.79 2.04 35.24
C ALA A 208 16.26 1.85 35.33
N GLU A 209 15.53 2.88 35.77
CA GLU A 209 14.07 2.82 35.92
C GLU A 209 13.36 2.65 34.57
N GLU A 210 13.82 3.35 33.54
CA GLU A 210 13.27 3.22 32.19
C GLU A 210 13.58 1.85 31.55
N LEU A 211 14.78 1.29 31.81
CA LEU A 211 15.16 -0.04 31.36
C LEU A 211 14.31 -1.13 32.02
N ASP A 212 14.10 -1.03 33.34
CA ASP A 212 13.29 -2.00 34.08
C ASP A 212 11.80 -1.92 33.72
N GLN A 213 11.28 -0.73 33.37
CA GLN A 213 9.94 -0.58 32.79
C GLN A 213 9.78 -1.31 31.45
N ILE A 214 10.79 -1.25 30.56
CA ILE A 214 10.76 -1.99 29.29
C ILE A 214 10.89 -3.50 29.55
N ARG A 215 11.81 -3.93 30.42
CA ARG A 215 11.97 -5.34 30.82
C ARG A 215 10.70 -5.92 31.46
N ALA A 216 9.99 -5.14 32.28
CA ALA A 216 8.70 -5.54 32.84
C ALA A 216 7.59 -5.66 31.77
N ALA A 217 7.65 -4.88 30.68
CA ALA A 217 6.76 -5.06 29.54
C ALA A 217 7.10 -6.33 28.73
N LEU A 218 8.39 -6.60 28.48
CA LEU A 218 8.86 -7.85 27.85
C LEU A 218 8.46 -9.09 28.65
N ALA A 219 8.60 -9.06 29.97
CA ALA A 219 8.18 -10.14 30.86
C ALA A 219 6.65 -10.40 30.82
N ARG A 220 5.82 -9.35 30.72
CA ARG A 220 4.37 -9.50 30.51
C ARG A 220 4.04 -10.17 29.18
N VAL A 221 4.75 -9.81 28.11
CA VAL A 221 4.57 -10.35 26.76
C VAL A 221 5.01 -11.82 26.67
N ALA A 222 6.12 -12.19 27.32
CA ALA A 222 6.53 -13.58 27.51
C ALA A 222 5.48 -14.38 28.29
N ALA A 223 4.84 -13.77 29.30
CA ALA A 223 3.72 -14.33 30.05
C ALA A 223 2.35 -14.19 29.34
N GLY A 224 2.34 -14.05 28.01
CA GLY A 224 1.12 -14.09 27.18
C GLY A 224 0.34 -12.76 27.06
N ARG A 225 0.74 -11.69 27.76
CA ARG A 225 0.00 -10.42 27.82
C ARG A 225 0.70 -9.31 27.03
N GLY A 226 0.18 -9.01 25.85
CA GLY A 226 0.64 -7.90 25.01
C GLY A 226 0.39 -6.50 25.60
N GLY A 227 1.00 -5.50 24.97
CA GLY A 227 0.86 -4.08 25.33
C GLY A 227 1.63 -3.12 24.41
N ILE A 228 1.79 -1.88 24.87
CA ILE A 228 2.52 -0.80 24.19
C ILE A 228 3.56 -0.21 25.15
N VAL A 229 4.75 0.11 24.65
CA VAL A 229 5.67 1.07 25.29
C VAL A 229 5.88 2.25 24.34
N SER A 230 5.56 3.46 24.78
CA SER A 230 5.90 4.70 24.06
C SER A 230 7.13 5.35 24.67
N LEU A 231 8.26 5.31 23.98
CA LEU A 231 9.52 5.91 24.39
C LEU A 231 9.69 7.29 23.73
N VAL A 232 9.49 8.34 24.51
CA VAL A 232 9.44 9.73 24.05
C VAL A 232 10.65 10.52 24.56
N GLY A 233 11.28 11.31 23.70
CA GLY A 233 12.38 12.20 24.10
C GLY A 233 13.12 12.81 22.92
N ASP A 234 13.92 13.83 23.17
CA ASP A 234 14.59 14.60 22.11
C ASP A 234 15.73 13.84 21.40
N ALA A 235 16.30 14.49 20.38
CA ALA A 235 17.46 13.99 19.66
C ALA A 235 18.68 13.89 20.61
N GLY A 236 19.37 12.75 20.58
CA GLY A 236 20.58 12.50 21.38
C GLY A 236 20.35 11.98 22.81
N LEU A 237 19.12 11.99 23.36
CA LEU A 237 18.82 11.57 24.75
C LEU A 237 19.01 10.06 25.08
N GLY A 238 19.54 9.27 24.14
CA GLY A 238 19.86 7.86 24.34
C GLY A 238 18.79 6.85 23.94
N LYS A 239 17.65 7.28 23.37
CA LYS A 239 16.48 6.41 23.05
C LYS A 239 16.85 5.05 22.43
N SER A 240 17.46 5.04 21.25
CA SER A 240 17.80 3.79 20.53
C SER A 240 18.85 2.94 21.28
N ARG A 241 19.69 3.53 22.14
CA ARG A 241 20.62 2.77 22.99
C ARG A 241 19.88 2.10 24.15
N LEU A 242 18.92 2.78 24.79
CA LEU A 242 18.04 2.17 25.79
C LEU A 242 17.24 1.01 25.20
N VAL A 243 16.74 1.13 23.96
CA VAL A 243 16.06 0.05 23.24
C VAL A 243 17.01 -1.12 22.95
N ALA A 244 18.23 -0.85 22.49
CA ALA A 244 19.24 -1.89 22.26
C ALA A 244 19.64 -2.64 23.54
N GLU A 245 19.75 -1.94 24.68
CA GLU A 245 20.04 -2.56 25.98
C GLU A 245 18.84 -3.40 26.48
N ALA A 246 17.62 -2.89 26.32
CA ALA A 246 16.40 -3.59 26.75
C ALA A 246 16.09 -4.84 25.91
N LEU A 247 16.54 -4.87 24.65
CA LEU A 247 16.34 -5.98 23.71
C LEU A 247 17.58 -6.88 23.58
N GLU A 248 18.46 -6.89 24.59
CA GLU A 248 19.57 -7.82 24.67
C GLU A 248 19.12 -9.30 24.56
N PRO A 249 19.97 -10.22 24.05
CA PRO A 249 19.58 -11.62 23.82
C PRO A 249 19.10 -12.36 25.08
N ALA A 250 19.55 -11.95 26.27
CA ALA A 250 19.12 -12.52 27.54
C ALA A 250 17.68 -12.10 27.91
N ALA A 251 17.34 -10.82 27.77
CA ALA A 251 16.02 -10.28 28.07
C ALA A 251 14.94 -10.69 27.04
N THR A 252 15.36 -11.12 25.84
CA THR A 252 14.50 -11.47 24.71
C THR A 252 14.44 -12.98 24.43
N GLN A 253 14.98 -13.82 25.31
CA GLN A 253 15.01 -15.28 25.12
C GLN A 253 13.60 -15.85 24.90
N GLY A 254 13.38 -16.50 23.74
CA GLY A 254 12.09 -17.06 23.34
C GLY A 254 11.11 -16.08 22.68
N ILE A 255 11.44 -14.78 22.65
CA ILE A 255 10.64 -13.73 22.01
C ILE A 255 11.17 -13.47 20.58
N ARG A 256 10.30 -13.20 19.61
CA ARG A 256 10.67 -12.72 18.28
C ARG A 256 10.69 -11.19 18.30
N CYS A 257 11.87 -10.57 18.19
CA CYS A 257 12.00 -9.12 18.08
C CYS A 257 12.23 -8.72 16.61
N LEU A 258 11.44 -7.77 16.11
CA LEU A 258 11.54 -7.20 14.77
C LEU A 258 11.57 -5.67 14.87
N GLU A 259 12.35 -5.00 14.03
CA GLU A 259 12.54 -3.55 14.04
C GLU A 259 12.26 -2.95 12.65
N GLY A 260 11.48 -1.87 12.61
CA GLY A 260 11.24 -1.04 11.43
C GLY A 260 11.62 0.42 11.67
N ARG A 261 12.40 1.02 10.77
CA ARG A 261 12.88 2.41 10.90
C ARG A 261 12.12 3.39 10.01
N SER A 262 11.82 4.56 10.58
CA SER A 262 11.31 5.72 9.85
C SER A 262 12.48 6.60 9.38
N LEU A 263 12.63 6.81 8.08
CA LEU A 263 13.67 7.70 7.53
C LEU A 263 13.18 9.16 7.54
N SER A 264 14.07 10.16 7.60
CA SER A 264 13.68 11.58 7.58
C SER A 264 13.07 12.05 6.24
N ILE A 265 13.37 11.36 5.14
CA ILE A 265 12.68 11.50 3.83
C ILE A 265 11.43 10.58 3.76
N GLY A 266 11.26 9.69 4.74
CA GLY A 266 10.30 8.58 4.78
C GLY A 266 8.82 8.96 4.83
N GLN A 267 8.46 10.21 5.13
CA GLN A 267 7.08 10.72 4.93
C GLN A 267 6.62 10.63 3.46
N LYS A 268 7.55 10.38 2.53
CA LYS A 268 7.31 10.14 1.09
C LYS A 268 7.41 8.67 0.68
N LEU A 269 7.77 7.76 1.59
CA LEU A 269 7.98 6.34 1.32
C LEU A 269 6.89 5.53 2.01
N SER A 270 5.81 5.25 1.28
CA SER A 270 4.64 4.53 1.78
C SER A 270 5.00 3.23 2.50
N PHE A 271 4.42 3.01 3.67
CA PHE A 271 4.64 1.82 4.51
C PHE A 271 6.10 1.54 4.92
N HIS A 272 7.05 2.47 4.76
CA HIS A 272 8.49 2.17 4.86
C HIS A 272 8.93 1.44 6.15
N PRO A 273 8.52 1.83 7.38
CA PRO A 273 8.86 1.09 8.59
C PRO A 273 8.37 -0.36 8.57
N PHE A 274 7.23 -0.65 7.94
CA PHE A 274 6.72 -2.01 7.76
C PHE A 274 7.49 -2.78 6.68
N ILE A 275 7.91 -2.11 5.60
CA ILE A 275 8.72 -2.73 4.54
C ILE A 275 10.11 -3.13 5.08
N ASP A 276 10.77 -2.26 5.85
CA ASP A 276 12.03 -2.56 6.56
C ASP A 276 11.85 -3.76 7.51
N LEU A 277 10.82 -3.72 8.36
CA LEU A 277 10.50 -4.79 9.31
C LEU A 277 10.22 -6.14 8.62
N LEU A 278 9.44 -6.14 7.54
CA LEU A 278 9.13 -7.34 6.75
C LEU A 278 10.33 -7.87 5.96
N ARG A 279 11.18 -7.00 5.39
CA ARG A 279 12.43 -7.41 4.74
C ARG A 279 13.34 -8.15 5.71
N ARG A 280 13.55 -7.60 6.92
CA ARG A 280 14.35 -8.24 7.97
C ARG A 280 13.77 -9.57 8.42
N TRP A 281 12.45 -9.64 8.62
CA TRP A 281 11.76 -10.88 9.00
C TRP A 281 11.90 -11.99 7.95
N ALA A 282 11.72 -11.65 6.66
CA ALA A 282 11.83 -12.59 5.55
C ALA A 282 13.29 -12.79 5.05
N THR A 283 14.30 -12.27 5.77
CA THR A 283 15.73 -12.31 5.43
C THR A 283 16.07 -11.81 4.01
N ILE A 284 15.29 -10.84 3.53
CA ILE A 284 15.51 -10.13 2.26
C ILE A 284 16.60 -9.08 2.46
N THR A 285 17.61 -9.08 1.59
CA THR A 285 18.71 -8.11 1.55
C THR A 285 18.63 -7.28 0.27
N ASP A 286 19.37 -6.17 0.21
CA ASP A 286 19.46 -5.33 -1.01
C ASP A 286 20.27 -5.99 -2.15
N GLU A 287 20.76 -7.22 -1.94
CA GLU A 287 21.39 -8.09 -2.94
C GLU A 287 20.37 -9.01 -3.64
N ASP A 288 19.16 -9.19 -3.06
CA ASP A 288 18.10 -9.96 -3.70
C ASP A 288 17.43 -9.15 -4.84
N GLY A 289 17.44 -9.69 -6.06
CA GLY A 289 16.57 -9.20 -7.13
C GLY A 289 15.09 -9.50 -6.86
N GLU A 290 14.17 -8.83 -7.58
CA GLU A 290 12.70 -8.91 -7.37
C GLU A 290 12.20 -10.35 -7.11
N SER A 291 12.58 -11.29 -7.98
CA SER A 291 12.17 -12.70 -7.88
C SER A 291 12.71 -13.43 -6.65
N ALA A 292 13.92 -13.11 -6.20
CA ALA A 292 14.53 -13.71 -5.01
C ALA A 292 13.91 -13.15 -3.73
N ALA A 293 13.64 -11.84 -3.70
CA ALA A 293 12.93 -11.20 -2.60
C ALA A 293 11.50 -11.73 -2.45
N LEU A 294 10.77 -11.94 -3.56
CA LEU A 294 9.43 -12.52 -3.54
C LEU A 294 9.46 -13.98 -3.07
N ALA A 295 10.38 -14.82 -3.57
CA ALA A 295 10.51 -16.22 -3.15
C ALA A 295 10.87 -16.36 -1.66
N LYS A 296 11.69 -15.44 -1.11
CA LYS A 296 11.96 -15.35 0.34
C LYS A 296 10.71 -14.99 1.14
N LEU A 297 9.92 -14.02 0.67
CA LEU A 297 8.65 -13.64 1.29
C LEU A 297 7.61 -14.78 1.25
N GLU A 298 7.54 -15.51 0.13
CA GLU A 298 6.72 -16.70 -0.02
C GLU A 298 7.11 -17.79 1.00
N ALA A 299 8.40 -18.14 1.08
CA ALA A 299 8.89 -19.12 2.05
C ALA A 299 8.62 -18.69 3.52
N ALA A 300 8.82 -17.41 3.84
CA ALA A 300 8.58 -16.88 5.18
C ALA A 300 7.08 -16.86 5.55
N THR A 301 6.20 -16.49 4.62
CA THR A 301 4.74 -16.52 4.84
C THR A 301 4.21 -17.95 4.90
N ALA A 302 4.66 -18.85 4.04
CA ALA A 302 4.29 -20.27 4.07
C ALA A 302 4.66 -20.96 5.40
N ALA A 303 5.82 -20.65 5.98
CA ALA A 303 6.22 -21.21 7.27
C ALA A 303 5.24 -20.88 8.42
N VAL A 304 4.74 -19.65 8.45
CA VAL A 304 3.89 -19.12 9.54
C VAL A 304 2.39 -19.38 9.31
N LEU A 305 1.93 -19.25 8.06
CA LEU A 305 0.50 -19.32 7.68
C LEU A 305 0.07 -20.65 7.07
N ARG A 306 1.01 -21.47 6.59
CA ARG A 306 0.75 -22.77 5.94
C ARG A 306 -0.26 -22.62 4.80
N GLU A 307 -1.41 -23.29 4.87
CA GLU A 307 -2.48 -23.24 3.86
C GLU A 307 -3.08 -21.83 3.69
N GLU A 308 -3.03 -20.97 4.71
CA GLU A 308 -3.54 -19.59 4.66
C GLU A 308 -2.61 -18.65 3.84
N ALA A 309 -1.38 -19.07 3.50
CA ALA A 309 -0.37 -18.19 2.91
C ALA A 309 -0.77 -17.62 1.54
N GLY A 310 -1.44 -18.40 0.68
CA GLY A 310 -1.87 -17.96 -0.66
C GLY A 310 -2.90 -16.82 -0.65
N GLU A 311 -3.63 -16.64 0.45
CA GLU A 311 -4.61 -15.56 0.66
C GLU A 311 -4.00 -14.31 1.33
N VAL A 312 -2.76 -14.39 1.81
CA VAL A 312 -2.08 -13.32 2.55
C VAL A 312 -0.89 -12.75 1.78
N LEU A 313 -0.06 -13.61 1.20
CA LEU A 313 1.14 -13.25 0.45
C LEU A 313 0.92 -12.19 -0.64
N PRO A 314 -0.11 -12.27 -1.51
CA PRO A 314 -0.28 -11.27 -2.58
C PRO A 314 -0.43 -9.85 -2.05
N PHE A 315 -1.13 -9.68 -0.92
CA PHE A 315 -1.39 -8.37 -0.32
C PHE A 315 -0.20 -7.85 0.48
N VAL A 316 0.54 -8.72 1.17
CA VAL A 316 1.79 -8.34 1.86
C VAL A 316 2.86 -7.93 0.84
N ALA A 317 3.01 -8.69 -0.26
CA ALA A 317 3.88 -8.35 -1.38
C ALA A 317 3.45 -7.04 -2.08
N THR A 318 2.14 -6.79 -2.23
CA THR A 318 1.60 -5.52 -2.76
C THR A 318 2.03 -4.31 -1.90
N LEU A 319 1.93 -4.41 -0.57
CA LEU A 319 2.41 -3.36 0.35
C LEU A 319 3.92 -3.11 0.20
N MET A 320 4.70 -4.16 -0.06
CA MET A 320 6.14 -4.06 -0.28
C MET A 320 6.53 -3.60 -1.70
N GLY A 321 5.55 -3.23 -2.55
CA GLY A 321 5.79 -2.79 -3.93
C GLY A 321 6.29 -3.90 -4.87
N MET A 322 6.17 -5.17 -4.48
CA MET A 322 6.71 -6.29 -5.26
C MET A 322 5.85 -6.59 -6.48
N ARG A 323 6.50 -6.92 -7.60
CA ARG A 323 5.82 -7.35 -8.83
C ARG A 323 5.33 -8.79 -8.70
N LEU A 324 4.02 -8.96 -8.64
CA LEU A 324 3.37 -10.27 -8.65
C LEU A 324 3.32 -10.87 -10.06
N SER A 325 3.31 -12.20 -10.13
CA SER A 325 3.10 -12.97 -11.35
C SER A 325 2.17 -14.16 -11.10
N GLY A 326 1.68 -14.79 -12.18
CA GLY A 326 0.80 -15.95 -12.13
C GLY A 326 -0.43 -15.77 -11.23
N VAL A 327 -0.77 -16.82 -10.48
CA VAL A 327 -1.95 -16.88 -9.60
C VAL A 327 -2.01 -15.72 -8.60
N HIS A 328 -0.87 -15.22 -8.10
CA HIS A 328 -0.86 -14.08 -7.18
C HIS A 328 -1.22 -12.75 -7.87
N ALA A 329 -0.77 -12.55 -9.12
CA ALA A 329 -1.18 -11.40 -9.92
C ALA A 329 -2.67 -11.48 -10.26
N GLU A 330 -3.17 -12.66 -10.64
CA GLU A 330 -4.59 -12.91 -10.90
C GLU A 330 -5.45 -12.70 -9.64
N ARG A 331 -4.95 -13.06 -8.45
CA ARG A 331 -5.65 -12.86 -7.17
C ARG A 331 -5.85 -11.38 -6.83
N VAL A 332 -4.92 -10.51 -7.23
CA VAL A 332 -5.01 -9.05 -7.06
C VAL A 332 -5.76 -8.38 -8.23
N ALA A 333 -5.71 -8.95 -9.43
CA ALA A 333 -6.40 -8.44 -10.61
C ALA A 333 -7.92 -8.35 -10.40
N GLY A 334 -8.51 -7.23 -10.80
CA GLY A 334 -9.95 -6.97 -10.68
C GLY A 334 -10.43 -6.56 -9.28
N ILE A 335 -9.60 -6.64 -8.24
CA ILE A 335 -9.92 -6.08 -6.92
C ILE A 335 -9.96 -4.55 -7.05
N ALA A 336 -11.09 -3.93 -6.65
CA ALA A 336 -11.18 -2.49 -6.56
C ALA A 336 -10.23 -1.96 -5.48
N ALA A 337 -9.46 -0.91 -5.76
CA ALA A 337 -8.39 -0.42 -4.88
C ALA A 337 -8.83 -0.10 -3.43
N GLU A 338 -10.10 0.25 -3.22
CA GLU A 338 -10.73 0.47 -1.91
C GLU A 338 -10.81 -0.81 -1.05
N GLY A 339 -10.96 -1.95 -1.72
CA GLY A 339 -10.87 -3.29 -1.14
C GLY A 339 -9.41 -3.74 -1.02
N LEU A 340 -8.54 -3.34 -1.95
CA LEU A 340 -7.11 -3.69 -1.91
C LEU A 340 -6.44 -3.15 -0.65
N GLU A 341 -6.63 -1.87 -0.30
CA GLU A 341 -6.09 -1.25 0.92
C GLU A 341 -6.60 -1.95 2.20
N LYS A 342 -7.89 -2.32 2.22
CA LYS A 342 -8.50 -3.06 3.35
C LYS A 342 -7.99 -4.51 3.44
N LEU A 343 -7.72 -5.14 2.30
CA LEU A 343 -7.13 -6.48 2.23
C LEU A 343 -5.64 -6.45 2.62
N VAL A 344 -4.88 -5.44 2.23
CA VAL A 344 -3.50 -5.19 2.72
C VAL A 344 -3.48 -5.07 4.25
N VAL A 345 -4.31 -4.18 4.82
CA VAL A 345 -4.39 -4.01 6.28
C VAL A 345 -4.87 -5.28 6.99
N LYS A 346 -5.78 -6.05 6.39
CA LYS A 346 -6.21 -7.37 6.90
C LYS A 346 -5.06 -8.38 6.84
N SER A 347 -4.43 -8.59 5.69
CA SER A 347 -3.40 -9.60 5.47
C SER A 347 -2.14 -9.34 6.30
N VAL A 348 -1.74 -8.09 6.52
CA VAL A 348 -0.67 -7.78 7.49
C VAL A 348 -1.11 -8.08 8.93
N ARG A 349 -2.36 -7.80 9.31
CA ARG A 349 -2.90 -8.18 10.62
C ARG A 349 -2.90 -9.70 10.80
N ASP A 350 -3.40 -10.45 9.82
CA ASP A 350 -3.46 -11.91 9.85
C ASP A 350 -2.05 -12.52 9.94
N LEU A 351 -1.08 -11.98 9.18
CA LEU A 351 0.32 -12.37 9.26
C LEU A 351 0.93 -12.11 10.65
N VAL A 352 0.78 -10.89 11.18
CA VAL A 352 1.30 -10.51 12.51
C VAL A 352 0.65 -11.37 13.60
N GLN A 353 -0.66 -11.60 13.53
CA GLN A 353 -1.39 -12.50 14.41
C GLN A 353 -0.85 -13.93 14.30
N ALA A 354 -0.63 -14.44 13.08
CA ALA A 354 -0.09 -15.78 12.86
C ALA A 354 1.33 -15.94 13.39
N MET A 355 2.19 -14.92 13.33
CA MET A 355 3.53 -14.97 13.97
C MET A 355 3.45 -15.24 15.48
N THR A 356 2.42 -14.73 16.16
CA THR A 356 2.23 -14.96 17.62
C THR A 356 1.85 -16.40 17.97
N ARG A 357 1.41 -17.20 16.99
CA ARG A 357 1.13 -18.64 17.16
C ARG A 357 2.41 -19.44 17.42
N GLU A 358 3.57 -18.92 17.05
CA GLU A 358 4.88 -19.57 17.22
C GLU A 358 5.61 -19.10 18.49
N ARG A 359 5.70 -17.77 18.68
CA ARG A 359 6.43 -17.11 19.78
C ARG A 359 5.81 -15.74 20.08
N PRO A 360 5.90 -15.23 21.32
CA PRO A 360 5.63 -13.83 21.64
C PRO A 360 6.44 -12.88 20.75
N LEU A 361 5.87 -11.71 20.44
CA LEU A 361 6.36 -10.81 19.41
C LEU A 361 6.66 -9.41 19.98
N VAL A 362 7.77 -8.82 19.57
CA VAL A 362 8.11 -7.41 19.86
C VAL A 362 8.32 -6.70 18.52
N LEU A 363 7.54 -5.65 18.30
CA LEU A 363 7.60 -4.81 17.10
C LEU A 363 8.10 -3.43 17.49
N VAL A 364 9.37 -3.15 17.20
CA VAL A 364 10.02 -1.86 17.42
C VAL A 364 9.78 -0.98 16.20
N PHE A 365 9.25 0.22 16.43
CA PHE A 365 9.16 1.26 15.40
C PHE A 365 10.00 2.46 15.82
N GLU A 366 11.16 2.63 15.18
CA GLU A 366 12.05 3.75 15.47
C GLU A 366 11.68 5.02 14.70
N ASP A 367 11.84 6.14 15.40
CA ASP A 367 11.60 7.52 14.94
C ASP A 367 10.23 7.74 14.27
N VAL A 368 9.15 7.17 14.83
CA VAL A 368 7.76 7.16 14.30
C VAL A 368 7.23 8.54 13.89
N HIS A 369 7.76 9.64 14.44
CA HIS A 369 7.47 11.00 13.97
C HIS A 369 7.74 11.26 12.47
N TRP A 370 8.61 10.46 11.82
CA TRP A 370 8.89 10.51 10.39
C TRP A 370 8.08 9.51 9.54
N ALA A 371 7.25 8.66 10.15
CA ALA A 371 6.46 7.67 9.42
C ALA A 371 5.43 8.34 8.47
N ASP A 372 5.15 7.69 7.34
CA ASP A 372 4.08 8.05 6.43
C ASP A 372 2.69 7.82 7.06
N ALA A 373 1.65 8.42 6.48
CA ALA A 373 0.32 8.41 7.09
C ALA A 373 -0.35 7.03 6.96
N SER A 374 -0.10 6.29 5.88
CA SER A 374 -0.57 4.91 5.74
C SER A 374 0.14 3.95 6.72
N SER A 375 1.42 4.15 7.02
CA SER A 375 2.09 3.48 8.16
C SER A 375 1.40 3.77 9.49
N VAL A 376 1.08 5.03 9.80
CA VAL A 376 0.40 5.35 11.07
C VAL A 376 -1.00 4.73 11.13
N MET A 377 -1.73 4.69 10.01
CA MET A 377 -3.03 4.00 9.90
C MET A 377 -2.88 2.48 10.12
N LEU A 378 -1.90 1.84 9.48
CA LEU A 378 -1.61 0.41 9.65
C LEU A 378 -1.18 0.09 11.09
N LEU A 379 -0.38 0.95 11.70
CA LEU A 379 0.03 0.84 13.10
C LEU A 379 -1.18 0.92 14.05
N GLU A 380 -2.11 1.85 13.83
CA GLU A 380 -3.37 1.93 14.59
C GLU A 380 -4.24 0.66 14.38
N ALA A 381 -4.23 0.11 13.17
CA ALA A 381 -4.95 -1.10 12.81
C ALA A 381 -4.34 -2.40 13.38
N LEU A 382 -3.06 -2.39 13.77
CA LEU A 382 -2.30 -3.50 14.33
C LEU A 382 -2.15 -3.42 15.86
N ILE A 383 -1.99 -2.23 16.44
CA ILE A 383 -1.85 -2.03 17.90
C ILE A 383 -3.00 -2.66 18.69
N ARG A 384 -4.21 -2.68 18.11
CA ARG A 384 -5.38 -3.34 18.69
C ARG A 384 -5.17 -4.85 18.95
N LEU A 385 -4.27 -5.53 18.25
CA LEU A 385 -3.91 -6.93 18.54
C LEU A 385 -3.23 -7.13 19.90
N ALA A 386 -2.61 -6.09 20.49
CA ALA A 386 -1.94 -6.19 21.79
C ALA A 386 -2.90 -6.44 22.97
N VAL A 387 -4.22 -6.35 22.75
CA VAL A 387 -5.25 -6.72 23.71
C VAL A 387 -5.42 -8.24 23.78
N ASP A 388 -5.40 -8.92 22.63
CA ASP A 388 -5.77 -10.33 22.48
C ASP A 388 -4.57 -11.27 22.24
N HIS A 389 -3.41 -10.71 21.87
CA HIS A 389 -2.21 -11.46 21.49
C HIS A 389 -0.95 -11.01 22.25
N PRO A 390 0.07 -11.89 22.41
CA PRO A 390 1.33 -11.57 23.06
C PRO A 390 2.25 -10.75 22.14
N ILE A 391 1.87 -9.48 21.91
CA ILE A 391 2.61 -8.52 21.10
C ILE A 391 2.98 -7.30 21.95
N LEU A 392 4.25 -6.90 21.92
CA LEU A 392 4.69 -5.59 22.40
C LEU A 392 4.90 -4.64 21.21
N PHE A 393 4.21 -3.51 21.19
CA PHE A 393 4.54 -2.41 20.28
C PHE A 393 5.44 -1.42 21.01
N LEU A 394 6.70 -1.30 20.59
CA LEU A 394 7.66 -0.36 21.18
C LEU A 394 7.88 0.81 20.21
N LEU A 395 7.30 1.96 20.55
CA LEU A 395 7.18 3.14 19.69
C LEU A 395 8.17 4.21 20.14
N VAL A 396 9.16 4.53 19.32
CA VAL A 396 10.21 5.52 19.66
C VAL A 396 9.97 6.82 18.90
N PHE A 397 9.77 7.94 19.59
CA PHE A 397 9.51 9.23 18.94
C PHE A 397 9.98 10.46 19.74
N ARG A 398 9.92 11.65 19.12
CA ARG A 398 10.21 12.95 19.75
C ARG A 398 8.93 13.58 20.35
N PRO A 399 9.00 14.47 21.34
CA PRO A 399 7.83 15.12 21.94
C PRO A 399 6.94 15.83 20.90
N ASP A 400 7.56 16.55 19.97
CA ASP A 400 6.90 17.23 18.84
C ASP A 400 6.39 16.28 17.73
N GLY A 401 6.27 14.98 18.04
CA GLY A 401 5.83 13.94 17.10
C GLY A 401 4.37 14.10 16.65
N GLN A 402 4.08 13.54 15.47
CA GLN A 402 2.82 13.74 14.75
C GLN A 402 1.56 13.61 15.65
N PRO A 403 0.57 14.52 15.52
CA PRO A 403 -0.68 14.42 16.27
C PRO A 403 -1.45 13.11 16.08
N ALA A 404 -1.23 12.39 14.97
CA ALA A 404 -1.83 11.08 14.73
C ALA A 404 -1.34 10.01 15.72
N VAL A 405 -0.04 9.95 16.01
CA VAL A 405 0.55 9.01 17.00
C VAL A 405 0.01 9.30 18.41
N HIS A 406 -0.15 10.57 18.74
CA HIS A 406 -0.74 11.02 20.00
C HIS A 406 -2.24 10.68 20.13
N ARG A 407 -3.02 10.74 19.03
CA ARG A 407 -4.42 10.27 19.02
C ARG A 407 -4.52 8.75 19.14
N MET A 408 -3.68 8.02 18.41
CA MET A 408 -3.63 6.55 18.39
C MET A 408 -3.34 5.96 19.77
N THR A 409 -2.30 6.45 20.45
CA THR A 409 -1.92 5.99 21.80
C THR A 409 -3.02 6.30 22.82
N ARG A 410 -3.56 7.53 22.82
CA ARG A 410 -4.70 7.90 23.67
C ARG A 410 -5.95 7.03 23.43
N ALA A 411 -6.27 6.71 22.18
CA ALA A 411 -7.43 5.85 21.85
C ALA A 411 -7.25 4.38 22.28
N PHE A 412 -6.02 3.97 22.62
CA PHE A 412 -5.72 2.71 23.29
C PHE A 412 -5.78 2.87 24.82
N ASP A 413 -5.27 3.97 25.39
CA ASP A 413 -5.37 4.28 26.82
C ASP A 413 -6.83 4.31 27.31
N GLU A 414 -7.73 4.88 26.50
CA GLU A 414 -9.18 4.91 26.74
C GLU A 414 -9.86 3.52 26.72
N ARG A 415 -9.12 2.44 26.41
CA ARG A 415 -9.61 1.05 26.33
C ARG A 415 -8.83 0.03 27.15
N SER A 416 -7.54 0.24 27.39
CA SER A 416 -6.63 -0.71 28.07
C SER A 416 -5.47 0.02 28.77
N PRO A 417 -5.76 0.88 29.76
CA PRO A 417 -4.75 1.74 30.40
C PRO A 417 -3.69 0.97 31.20
N ASP A 418 -3.97 -0.28 31.58
CA ASP A 418 -3.01 -1.19 32.23
C ASP A 418 -1.92 -1.72 31.26
N ARG A 419 -2.14 -1.59 29.96
CA ARG A 419 -1.30 -2.19 28.91
C ARG A 419 -0.40 -1.22 28.16
N HIS A 420 -0.50 0.09 28.40
CA HIS A 420 0.40 1.09 27.82
C HIS A 420 1.33 1.66 28.90
N VAL A 421 2.63 1.73 28.59
CA VAL A 421 3.63 2.42 29.41
C VAL A 421 4.22 3.56 28.60
N ARG A 422 4.10 4.80 29.10
CA ARG A 422 4.71 5.98 28.46
C ARG A 422 5.96 6.38 29.23
N ILE A 423 7.12 6.23 28.59
CA ILE A 423 8.42 6.56 29.13
C ILE A 423 8.88 7.88 28.50
N ALA A 424 9.08 8.92 29.31
CA ALA A 424 9.64 10.19 28.86
C ALA A 424 11.10 10.29 29.32
N LEU A 425 12.04 10.32 28.38
CA LEU A 425 13.45 10.50 28.70
C LEU A 425 13.75 11.98 28.92
N GLU A 426 13.97 12.36 30.18
CA GLU A 426 14.56 13.65 30.52
C GLU A 426 16.08 13.67 30.22
N PRO A 427 16.72 14.85 30.08
CA PRO A 427 18.18 14.96 30.01
C PRO A 427 18.84 14.40 31.28
N LEU A 428 20.06 13.89 31.16
CA LEU A 428 20.83 13.36 32.29
C LEU A 428 21.07 14.44 33.37
N ASP A 429 20.94 14.05 34.63
CA ASP A 429 21.31 14.93 35.75
C ASP A 429 22.83 15.15 35.81
N ARG A 430 23.28 16.13 36.61
CA ARG A 430 24.72 16.48 36.70
C ARG A 430 25.62 15.32 37.14
N ARG A 431 25.19 14.49 38.09
CA ARG A 431 25.92 13.30 38.57
C ARG A 431 25.94 12.22 37.48
N GLN A 432 24.85 12.05 36.75
CA GLN A 432 24.80 11.16 35.58
C GLN A 432 25.72 11.64 34.45
N CYS A 433 25.79 12.95 34.19
CA CYS A 433 26.79 13.55 33.28
C CYS A 433 28.22 13.26 33.75
N ASP A 434 28.54 13.54 35.02
CA ASP A 434 29.88 13.32 35.59
C ASP A 434 30.30 11.83 35.49
N LEU A 435 29.36 10.89 35.68
CA LEU A 435 29.58 9.45 35.51
C LEU A 435 29.81 9.06 34.04
N LEU A 436 28.99 9.56 33.10
CA LEU A 436 29.15 9.29 31.67
C LEU A 436 30.49 9.84 31.14
N ILE A 437 30.92 11.02 31.58
CA ILE A 437 32.23 11.60 31.23
C ILE A 437 33.37 10.72 31.77
N GLN A 438 33.27 10.19 32.99
CA GLN A 438 34.28 9.29 33.57
C GLN A 438 34.37 7.95 32.84
N ASP A 439 33.25 7.37 32.42
CA ASP A 439 33.21 6.10 31.69
C ASP A 439 33.73 6.25 30.24
N LEU A 440 33.29 7.31 29.54
CA LEU A 440 33.79 7.67 28.20
C LEU A 440 35.30 7.93 28.14
N LEU A 441 35.90 8.32 29.26
CA LEU A 441 37.33 8.64 29.37
C LEU A 441 38.11 7.65 30.25
N LYS A 442 37.46 6.57 30.74
CA LYS A 442 38.05 5.48 31.56
C LYS A 442 39.05 5.94 32.65
N SER A 443 38.90 7.16 33.16
CA SER A 443 39.90 7.88 33.94
C SER A 443 39.21 8.71 35.00
N ARG A 444 39.72 8.64 36.24
CA ARG A 444 39.17 9.40 37.38
C ARG A 444 39.78 10.80 37.48
N ASP A 445 40.97 10.98 36.89
CA ASP A 445 41.88 12.11 37.12
C ASP A 445 41.54 13.37 36.30
N ILE A 446 40.41 13.34 35.58
CA ILE A 446 39.88 14.49 34.84
C ILE A 446 39.51 15.60 35.84
N PRO A 447 40.04 16.84 35.69
CA PRO A 447 39.71 17.95 36.59
C PRO A 447 38.22 18.21 36.69
N PHE A 448 37.72 18.37 37.92
CA PHE A 448 36.32 18.71 38.19
C PHE A 448 35.84 19.97 37.45
N PRO A 449 36.64 21.06 37.31
CA PRO A 449 36.24 22.22 36.50
C PRO A 449 35.87 21.86 35.05
N LEU A 450 36.64 20.99 34.39
CA LEU A 450 36.36 20.56 33.02
C LEU A 450 35.07 19.72 32.95
N ARG A 451 34.90 18.73 33.83
CA ARG A 451 33.67 17.91 33.88
C ARG A 451 32.42 18.78 34.15
N ALA A 452 32.54 19.71 35.09
CA ALA A 452 31.48 20.66 35.43
C ALA A 452 31.13 21.59 34.25
N GLU A 453 32.11 22.08 33.49
CA GLU A 453 31.88 22.94 32.32
C GLU A 453 31.24 22.17 31.16
N ILE A 454 31.69 20.92 30.89
CA ILE A 454 31.05 20.04 29.90
C ILE A 454 29.58 19.82 30.28
N ALA A 455 29.28 19.37 31.50
CA ALA A 455 27.92 19.14 31.96
C ALA A 455 27.04 20.41 31.88
N ARG A 456 27.61 21.58 32.22
CA ARG A 456 26.94 22.89 32.17
C ARG A 456 26.63 23.37 30.74
N LYS A 457 27.56 23.18 29.80
CA LYS A 457 27.37 23.55 28.38
C LYS A 457 26.42 22.60 27.66
N VAL A 458 26.51 21.30 27.97
CA VAL A 458 25.77 20.24 27.29
C VAL A 458 24.32 20.09 27.78
N GLY A 459 24.03 20.40 29.05
CA GLY A 459 22.66 20.39 29.57
C GLY A 459 22.02 19.01 29.58
N GLY A 460 22.80 17.96 29.87
CA GLY A 460 22.30 16.60 30.08
C GLY A 460 22.10 15.74 28.81
N ASN A 461 22.45 16.22 27.61
CA ASN A 461 22.29 15.44 26.37
C ASN A 461 23.47 14.46 26.13
N PRO A 462 23.30 13.12 26.24
CA PRO A 462 24.38 12.14 26.13
C PRO A 462 25.19 12.23 24.84
N LEU A 463 24.52 12.38 23.68
CA LEU A 463 25.19 12.49 22.38
C LEU A 463 26.10 13.72 22.30
N PHE A 464 25.71 14.84 22.93
CA PHE A 464 26.52 16.04 22.96
C PHE A 464 27.66 15.93 24.00
N ILE A 465 27.50 15.14 25.07
CA ILE A 465 28.63 14.77 25.97
C ILE A 465 29.66 13.95 25.18
N GLU A 466 29.21 12.90 24.49
CA GLU A 466 30.06 12.06 23.63
C GLU A 466 30.83 12.90 22.60
N GLU A 467 30.14 13.75 21.84
CA GLU A 467 30.79 14.54 20.79
C GLU A 467 31.71 15.63 21.35
N VAL A 468 31.43 16.22 22.53
CA VAL A 468 32.36 17.15 23.19
C VAL A 468 33.60 16.42 23.71
N VAL A 469 33.46 15.25 24.32
CA VAL A 469 34.60 14.40 24.74
C VAL A 469 35.43 13.98 23.52
N ARG A 470 34.77 13.59 22.43
CA ARG A 470 35.39 13.21 21.15
C ARG A 470 36.12 14.40 20.50
N ASP A 471 35.59 15.61 20.60
CA ASP A 471 36.25 16.85 20.15
C ASP A 471 37.42 17.28 21.06
N LEU A 472 37.37 16.99 22.37
CA LEU A 472 38.50 17.17 23.27
C LEU A 472 39.68 16.23 22.92
N ILE A 473 39.39 15.02 22.44
CA ILE A 473 40.37 14.06 21.92
C ILE A 473 40.85 14.47 20.51
N ASP A 474 39.94 14.74 19.56
CA ASP A 474 40.27 15.26 18.20
C ASP A 474 41.18 16.49 18.26
N GLN A 475 41.03 17.34 19.29
CA GLN A 475 41.82 18.55 19.54
C GLN A 475 42.99 18.35 20.52
N GLY A 476 43.36 17.12 20.88
CA GLY A 476 44.58 16.76 21.59
C GLY A 476 44.70 17.25 23.05
N VAL A 477 43.63 17.81 23.61
CA VAL A 477 43.54 18.26 25.02
C VAL A 477 43.59 17.05 25.95
N ILE A 478 42.92 15.97 25.54
CA ILE A 478 42.92 14.69 26.23
C ILE A 478 43.63 13.69 25.31
N LYS A 479 44.75 13.17 25.79
CA LYS A 479 45.52 12.14 25.10
C LYS A 479 45.17 10.75 25.63
N TYR A 480 45.52 9.73 24.86
CA TYR A 480 45.44 8.34 25.30
C TYR A 480 46.84 7.73 25.32
N GLU A 481 47.36 7.44 26.52
CA GLU A 481 48.71 6.95 26.76
C GLU A 481 48.65 5.84 27.84
N ASN A 482 49.32 4.70 27.60
CA ASN A 482 49.38 3.55 28.53
C ASN A 482 48.01 3.05 29.04
N ASP A 483 47.06 2.91 28.12
CA ASP A 483 45.65 2.53 28.32
C ASP A 483 44.81 3.46 29.24
N THR A 484 45.36 4.61 29.64
CA THR A 484 44.66 5.66 30.42
C THR A 484 44.54 6.96 29.61
N PHE A 485 43.56 7.78 29.95
CA PHE A 485 43.43 9.13 29.38
C PHE A 485 44.11 10.16 30.28
N SER A 486 45.13 10.82 29.75
CA SER A 486 45.87 11.92 30.37
C SER A 486 45.46 13.26 29.74
N LEU A 487 45.60 14.37 30.47
CA LEU A 487 45.33 15.70 29.94
C LEU A 487 46.63 16.47 29.72
N THR A 488 46.65 17.35 28.72
CA THR A 488 47.72 18.33 28.54
C THR A 488 47.57 19.49 29.54
N GLU A 489 48.59 20.34 29.64
CA GLU A 489 48.56 21.52 30.53
C GLU A 489 47.58 22.62 30.04
N GLU A 490 46.96 22.47 28.86
CA GLU A 490 46.10 23.46 28.21
C GLU A 490 44.61 23.45 28.69
N VAL A 491 44.29 22.80 29.81
CA VAL A 491 42.89 22.46 30.19
C VAL A 491 42.01 23.63 30.63
N GLU A 492 42.54 24.65 31.30
CA GLU A 492 41.74 25.66 32.04
C GLU A 492 40.93 26.63 31.16
N SER A 493 41.03 26.48 29.83
CA SER A 493 40.74 27.54 28.87
C SER A 493 39.94 27.08 27.64
N VAL A 494 39.63 25.78 27.58
CA VAL A 494 39.15 25.08 26.39
C VAL A 494 37.72 25.49 26.01
N PRO A 495 37.47 26.09 24.83
CA PRO A 495 36.15 26.63 24.50
C PRO A 495 35.14 25.54 24.08
N ILE A 496 34.52 24.87 25.04
CA ILE A 496 33.42 23.92 24.76
C ILE A 496 32.25 24.66 24.06
N PRO A 497 31.81 24.23 22.86
CA PRO A 497 30.74 24.91 22.11
C PRO A 497 29.42 25.03 22.88
N GLY A 498 28.61 26.04 22.54
CA GLY A 498 27.32 26.29 23.21
C GLY A 498 26.18 25.40 22.70
N THR A 499 26.37 24.72 21.57
CA THR A 499 25.38 23.83 20.95
C THR A 499 26.06 22.70 20.16
N ILE A 500 25.33 21.61 19.94
CA ILE A 500 25.80 20.50 19.10
C ILE A 500 25.93 20.90 17.62
N GLN A 501 25.14 21.87 17.14
CA GLN A 501 25.26 22.42 15.79
C GLN A 501 26.57 23.21 15.60
N GLU A 502 26.95 24.05 16.58
CA GLU A 502 28.26 24.75 16.56
C GLU A 502 29.42 23.73 16.56
N LEU A 503 29.30 22.66 17.35
CA LEU A 503 30.28 21.58 17.40
C LEU A 503 30.42 20.85 16.05
N PHE A 504 29.31 20.43 15.42
CA PHE A 504 29.36 19.80 14.10
C PHE A 504 29.94 20.74 13.04
N MET A 505 29.57 22.04 13.03
CA MET A 505 30.16 23.00 12.09
C MET A 505 31.66 23.24 12.34
N ALA A 506 32.13 23.24 13.60
CA ALA A 506 33.54 23.34 13.92
C ALA A 506 34.34 22.12 13.42
N ARG A 507 33.78 20.90 13.52
CA ARG A 507 34.40 19.68 12.95
C ARG A 507 34.44 19.71 11.42
N VAL A 508 33.44 20.32 10.77
CA VAL A 508 33.33 20.46 9.30
C VAL A 508 34.23 21.56 8.74
N ASP A 509 34.38 22.71 9.41
CA ASP A 509 35.31 23.78 9.00
C ASP A 509 36.79 23.38 9.16
N ARG A 510 37.10 22.28 9.87
CA ARG A 510 38.44 21.67 9.98
C ARG A 510 38.76 20.65 8.86
N LEU A 511 37.88 20.49 7.88
CA LEU A 511 38.13 19.67 6.69
C LEU A 511 38.92 20.45 5.63
N PRO A 512 39.70 19.77 4.76
CA PRO A 512 40.13 20.33 3.49
C PRO A 512 38.94 20.89 2.70
N ALA A 513 39.14 21.99 1.96
CA ALA A 513 38.04 22.66 1.25
C ALA A 513 37.30 21.74 0.26
N SER A 514 38.01 20.79 -0.35
CA SER A 514 37.44 19.73 -1.18
C SER A 514 36.48 18.84 -0.37
N ALA A 515 36.95 18.27 0.75
CA ALA A 515 36.16 17.40 1.62
C ALA A 515 34.97 18.12 2.28
N LYS A 516 35.12 19.40 2.67
CA LYS A 516 33.99 20.22 3.14
C LYS A 516 32.92 20.37 2.06
N SER A 517 33.32 20.70 0.83
CA SER A 517 32.40 20.78 -0.30
C SER A 517 31.75 19.42 -0.62
N LEU A 518 32.47 18.31 -0.46
CA LEU A 518 31.89 16.96 -0.60
C LEU A 518 30.84 16.67 0.48
N ALA A 519 31.10 17.04 1.74
CA ALA A 519 30.13 16.90 2.83
C ALA A 519 28.85 17.73 2.55
N GLN A 520 28.99 18.93 1.99
CA GLN A 520 27.87 19.74 1.55
C GLN A 520 27.06 19.05 0.43
N VAL A 521 27.70 18.52 -0.62
CA VAL A 521 27.04 17.73 -1.67
C VAL A 521 26.30 16.52 -1.09
N ALA A 522 27.00 15.72 -0.28
CA ALA A 522 26.43 14.54 0.38
C ALA A 522 25.21 14.88 1.26
N SER A 523 25.25 16.00 1.99
CA SER A 523 24.15 16.46 2.82
C SER A 523 22.89 16.86 2.04
N VAL A 524 23.01 17.19 0.75
CA VAL A 524 21.88 17.45 -0.14
C VAL A 524 21.26 16.16 -0.68
N ILE A 525 22.05 15.07 -0.79
CA ILE A 525 21.54 13.74 -1.21
C ILE A 525 20.66 13.15 -0.11
N GLY A 526 21.17 13.05 1.13
CA GLY A 526 20.39 12.52 2.25
C GLY A 526 21.23 12.04 3.44
N PRO A 527 20.59 11.44 4.47
CA PRO A 527 21.28 10.85 5.62
C PRO A 527 22.08 9.60 5.23
N SER A 528 21.73 8.92 4.14
CA SER A 528 22.61 8.02 3.41
C SER A 528 22.66 8.37 1.92
N PHE A 529 23.73 7.96 1.24
CA PHE A 529 23.97 8.26 -0.17
C PHE A 529 24.85 7.20 -0.83
N GLN A 530 24.50 6.79 -2.05
CA GLN A 530 25.31 5.85 -2.84
C GLN A 530 26.51 6.54 -3.48
N TYR A 531 27.62 5.79 -3.61
CA TYR A 531 28.84 6.24 -4.27
C TYR A 531 28.59 6.78 -5.69
N GLY A 532 27.73 6.11 -6.48
CA GLY A 532 27.41 6.53 -7.84
C GLY A 532 26.79 7.94 -7.90
N ILE A 533 25.81 8.22 -7.04
CA ILE A 533 25.11 9.51 -6.99
C ILE A 533 26.09 10.62 -6.59
N VAL A 534 26.87 10.42 -5.52
CA VAL A 534 27.81 11.45 -5.05
C VAL A 534 28.95 11.67 -6.03
N ALA A 535 29.42 10.64 -6.75
CA ALA A 535 30.42 10.79 -7.80
C ALA A 535 29.89 11.62 -8.99
N ALA A 536 28.69 11.31 -9.48
CA ALA A 536 28.05 12.01 -10.59
C ALA A 536 27.76 13.49 -10.28
N VAL A 537 27.39 13.81 -9.04
CA VAL A 537 27.09 15.19 -8.60
C VAL A 537 28.36 15.98 -8.25
N ALA A 538 29.33 15.36 -7.56
CA ALA A 538 30.56 16.05 -7.17
C ALA A 538 31.48 16.36 -8.36
N ARG A 539 31.38 15.60 -9.47
CA ARG A 539 32.14 15.80 -10.73
C ARG A 539 33.66 15.90 -10.53
N ARG A 540 34.21 15.00 -9.72
CA ARG A 540 35.65 14.93 -9.40
C ARG A 540 36.29 13.68 -10.00
N GLU A 541 37.60 13.74 -10.20
CA GLU A 541 38.41 12.54 -10.41
C GLU A 541 38.23 11.55 -9.26
N ALA A 542 38.14 10.26 -9.58
CA ALA A 542 37.88 9.21 -8.59
C ALA A 542 38.89 9.22 -7.43
N ARG A 543 40.18 9.42 -7.70
CA ARG A 543 41.24 9.49 -6.67
C ARG A 543 40.98 10.61 -5.64
N THR A 544 40.54 11.77 -6.10
CA THR A 544 40.21 12.92 -5.25
C THR A 544 38.96 12.64 -4.43
N LEU A 545 37.92 12.06 -5.06
CA LEU A 545 36.69 11.66 -4.37
C LEU A 545 36.94 10.63 -3.26
N GLU A 546 37.74 9.59 -3.52
CA GLU A 546 38.13 8.60 -2.50
C GLU A 546 38.92 9.26 -1.35
N SER A 547 39.86 10.16 -1.64
CA SER A 547 40.63 10.88 -0.61
C SER A 547 39.72 11.75 0.26
N ASP A 548 38.78 12.48 -0.35
CA ASP A 548 37.79 13.29 0.35
C ASP A 548 36.85 12.43 1.22
N LEU A 549 36.33 11.30 0.69
CA LEU A 549 35.53 10.33 1.46
C LEU A 549 36.33 9.79 2.66
N GLN A 550 37.59 9.41 2.45
CA GLN A 550 38.50 9.00 3.53
C GLN A 550 38.77 10.12 4.54
N HIS A 551 38.73 11.40 4.16
CA HIS A 551 38.80 12.50 5.13
C HIS A 551 37.52 12.61 5.97
N LEU A 552 36.34 12.38 5.38
CA LEU A 552 35.06 12.35 6.10
C LEU A 552 34.96 11.13 7.04
N GLN A 553 35.45 9.97 6.61
CA GLN A 553 35.55 8.75 7.43
C GLN A 553 36.56 8.92 8.59
N ARG A 554 37.77 9.43 8.32
CA ARG A 554 38.79 9.69 9.38
C ARG A 554 38.36 10.75 10.40
N ARG A 555 37.42 11.64 10.05
CA ARG A 555 36.76 12.57 10.98
C ARG A 555 35.47 12.01 11.61
N GLN A 556 35.14 10.74 11.35
CA GLN A 556 33.93 10.05 11.81
C GLN A 556 32.62 10.78 11.47
N LEU A 557 32.57 11.50 10.34
CA LEU A 557 31.37 12.20 9.88
C LEU A 557 30.42 11.24 9.12
N ILE A 558 31.02 10.29 8.38
CA ILE A 558 30.31 9.24 7.65
C ILE A 558 30.92 7.86 7.93
N THR A 559 30.10 6.82 7.79
CA THR A 559 30.52 5.40 7.78
C THR A 559 30.18 4.77 6.43
N GLU A 560 30.99 3.81 5.96
CA GLU A 560 30.70 3.06 4.73
C GLU A 560 29.86 1.80 5.05
N ARG A 561 28.85 1.54 4.22
CA ARG A 561 28.07 0.31 4.18
C ARG A 561 28.17 -0.30 2.79
N ARG A 562 28.35 -1.62 2.70
CA ARG A 562 28.17 -2.35 1.44
C ARG A 562 26.72 -2.80 1.34
N THR A 563 26.16 -2.66 0.14
CA THR A 563 24.80 -3.04 -0.23
C THR A 563 24.85 -3.74 -1.60
N GLY A 564 23.79 -4.45 -1.98
CA GLY A 564 23.68 -5.00 -3.34
C GLY A 564 23.52 -3.94 -4.44
N HIS A 565 23.52 -2.64 -4.10
CA HIS A 565 23.59 -1.53 -5.03
C HIS A 565 24.97 -0.81 -4.96
N GLY A 566 25.96 -1.47 -4.37
CA GLY A 566 27.35 -1.01 -4.27
C GLY A 566 27.69 -0.38 -2.92
N ARG A 567 28.67 0.52 -2.91
CA ARG A 567 29.06 1.29 -1.72
C ARG A 567 28.04 2.39 -1.45
N GLU A 568 27.52 2.38 -0.24
CA GLU A 568 26.71 3.44 0.34
C GLU A 568 27.48 4.06 1.51
N TYR A 569 27.30 5.35 1.73
CA TYR A 569 27.80 6.05 2.90
C TYR A 569 26.63 6.59 3.71
N VAL A 570 26.74 6.50 5.04
CA VAL A 570 25.72 6.94 5.98
C VAL A 570 26.35 7.98 6.90
N PHE A 571 25.67 9.12 7.12
CA PHE A 571 26.11 10.08 8.13
C PHE A 571 25.96 9.48 9.52
N LYS A 572 27.00 9.59 10.36
CA LYS A 572 27.03 8.97 11.70
C LYS A 572 25.86 9.41 12.59
N HIS A 573 25.38 10.64 12.40
CA HIS A 573 24.20 11.19 13.06
C HIS A 573 23.37 12.04 12.09
N ALA A 574 22.05 11.86 12.04
CA ALA A 574 21.17 12.64 11.15
C ALA A 574 21.27 14.16 11.38
N LEU A 575 21.36 14.59 12.64
CA LEU A 575 21.52 16.01 13.00
C LEU A 575 22.82 16.64 12.45
N MET A 576 23.85 15.84 12.16
CA MET A 576 25.07 16.31 11.50
C MET A 576 24.81 16.60 10.02
N GLN A 577 24.09 15.72 9.33
CA GLN A 577 23.64 15.95 7.95
C GLN A 577 22.72 17.17 7.86
N GLU A 578 21.73 17.28 8.76
CA GLU A 578 20.84 18.44 8.87
C GLU A 578 21.65 19.74 9.04
N THR A 579 22.60 19.77 9.99
CA THR A 579 23.45 20.95 10.25
C THR A 579 24.29 21.36 9.04
N ILE A 580 24.92 20.39 8.35
CA ILE A 580 25.72 20.65 7.15
C ILE A 580 24.84 21.19 6.03
N TYR A 581 23.69 20.55 5.77
CA TYR A 581 22.71 20.98 4.79
C TYR A 581 22.21 22.42 5.09
N GLU A 582 22.01 22.76 6.36
CA GLU A 582 21.56 24.09 6.77
C GLU A 582 22.58 25.22 6.55
N SER A 583 23.89 24.92 6.49
CA SER A 583 24.95 25.90 6.17
C SER A 583 24.91 26.41 4.72
N ILE A 584 24.38 25.62 3.79
CA ILE A 584 24.43 25.89 2.35
C ILE A 584 23.45 27.01 1.97
N LEU A 585 23.79 27.90 1.04
CA LEU A 585 22.85 28.90 0.52
C LEU A 585 21.61 28.26 -0.12
N HIS A 586 20.48 28.98 -0.11
CA HIS A 586 19.27 28.53 -0.80
C HIS A 586 19.45 28.41 -2.32
N ARG A 587 20.29 29.26 -2.94
CA ARG A 587 20.63 29.14 -4.36
C ARG A 587 21.39 27.84 -4.65
N THR A 588 22.52 27.64 -3.98
CA THR A 588 23.37 26.46 -4.14
C THR A 588 22.62 25.17 -3.76
N ARG A 589 21.71 25.21 -2.77
CA ARG A 589 20.81 24.07 -2.48
C ARG A 589 19.88 23.73 -3.65
N LYS A 590 19.29 24.71 -4.34
CA LYS A 590 18.49 24.43 -5.56
C LYS A 590 19.36 23.79 -6.65
N GLU A 591 20.51 24.39 -6.93
CA GLU A 591 21.45 23.92 -7.95
C GLU A 591 21.93 22.50 -7.66
N LEU A 592 22.28 22.18 -6.40
CA LEU A 592 22.64 20.82 -5.97
C LEU A 592 21.45 19.84 -5.99
N HIS A 593 20.26 20.24 -5.54
CA HIS A 593 19.08 19.35 -5.60
C HIS A 593 18.74 18.96 -7.03
N LEU A 594 18.81 19.90 -7.98
CA LEU A 594 18.62 19.62 -9.41
C LEU A 594 19.70 18.66 -9.96
N GLN A 595 20.96 18.86 -9.59
CA GLN A 595 22.05 17.95 -9.98
C GLN A 595 21.85 16.53 -9.42
N VAL A 596 21.43 16.39 -8.16
CA VAL A 596 21.11 15.08 -7.55
C VAL A 596 19.90 14.43 -8.24
N ALA A 597 18.88 15.20 -8.62
CA ALA A 597 17.72 14.70 -9.35
C ALA A 597 18.14 14.08 -10.70
N VAL A 598 18.90 14.83 -11.51
CA VAL A 598 19.40 14.37 -12.82
C VAL A 598 20.36 13.18 -12.68
N ALA A 599 21.26 13.18 -11.69
CA ALA A 599 22.15 12.05 -11.45
C ALA A 599 21.39 10.77 -11.06
N THR A 600 20.37 10.89 -10.21
CA THR A 600 19.52 9.76 -9.79
C THR A 600 18.67 9.25 -10.97
N GLU A 601 18.09 10.16 -11.78
CA GLU A 601 17.32 9.83 -12.98
C GLU A 601 18.15 9.04 -14.01
N GLN A 602 19.44 9.37 -14.17
CA GLN A 602 20.35 8.65 -15.07
C GLN A 602 20.81 7.30 -14.49
N LEU A 603 21.20 7.26 -13.22
CA LEU A 603 21.71 6.04 -12.57
C LEU A 603 20.63 4.97 -12.36
N PHE A 604 19.36 5.36 -12.20
CA PHE A 604 18.23 4.47 -11.97
C PHE A 604 17.30 4.36 -13.18
N HIS A 605 17.76 4.61 -14.41
CA HIS A 605 16.88 4.63 -15.60
C HIS A 605 16.05 3.35 -15.81
N ASP A 606 16.61 2.17 -15.54
CA ASP A 606 15.89 0.88 -15.58
C ASP A 606 14.92 0.66 -14.40
N ARG A 607 15.07 1.42 -13.32
CA ARG A 607 14.40 1.25 -12.02
C ARG A 607 13.86 2.57 -11.45
N LEU A 608 13.39 3.46 -12.31
CA LEU A 608 12.82 4.75 -11.91
C LEU A 608 11.65 4.66 -10.91
N PRO A 609 10.76 3.62 -10.95
CA PRO A 609 9.69 3.48 -9.95
C PRO A 609 10.18 3.49 -8.50
N ASP A 610 11.28 2.79 -8.22
CA ASP A 610 11.94 2.70 -6.91
C ASP A 610 12.29 4.08 -6.32
N VAL A 611 12.49 5.09 -7.19
CA VAL A 611 13.00 6.42 -6.83
C VAL A 611 12.04 7.59 -7.18
N TYR A 612 10.83 7.34 -7.69
CA TYR A 612 9.91 8.42 -8.08
C TYR A 612 9.65 9.46 -6.96
N GLY A 613 9.45 9.02 -5.72
CA GLY A 613 9.26 9.93 -4.57
C GLY A 613 10.50 10.78 -4.22
N MET A 614 11.69 10.23 -4.48
CA MET A 614 12.97 10.94 -4.35
C MET A 614 13.16 11.95 -5.48
N LEU A 615 12.96 11.54 -6.74
CA LEU A 615 13.03 12.44 -7.90
C LEU A 615 12.05 13.61 -7.75
N ALA A 616 10.80 13.33 -7.38
CA ALA A 616 9.79 14.34 -7.05
C ALA A 616 10.24 15.32 -5.95
N TYR A 617 10.94 14.84 -4.91
CA TYR A 617 11.51 15.71 -3.87
C TYR A 617 12.66 16.57 -4.41
N HIS A 618 13.60 15.99 -5.15
CA HIS A 618 14.79 16.70 -5.62
C HIS A 618 14.51 17.68 -6.77
N PHE A 619 13.65 17.36 -7.74
CA PHE A 619 13.21 18.32 -8.76
C PHE A 619 12.40 19.49 -8.14
N SER A 620 11.48 19.20 -7.21
CA SER A 620 10.73 20.22 -6.48
C SER A 620 11.65 21.16 -5.68
N ARG A 621 12.63 20.61 -4.94
CA ARG A 621 13.66 21.41 -4.24
C ARG A 621 14.62 22.12 -5.19
N GLY A 622 14.87 21.57 -6.38
CA GLY A 622 15.66 22.19 -7.45
C GLY A 622 14.95 23.31 -8.20
N ALA A 623 13.62 23.43 -8.03
CA ALA A 623 12.72 24.32 -8.76
C ALA A 623 12.54 24.00 -10.27
N ASP A 624 12.84 22.76 -10.69
CA ASP A 624 12.33 22.18 -11.93
C ASP A 624 10.92 21.66 -11.64
N LEU A 625 9.92 22.53 -11.83
CA LEU A 625 8.55 22.26 -11.44
C LEU A 625 7.81 21.33 -12.42
N GLU A 626 8.25 21.28 -13.69
CA GLU A 626 7.67 20.41 -14.71
C GLU A 626 8.04 18.94 -14.44
N LYS A 627 9.34 18.65 -14.24
CA LYS A 627 9.74 17.30 -13.80
C LYS A 627 9.21 16.97 -12.41
N ALA A 628 9.09 17.94 -11.51
CA ALA A 628 8.48 17.69 -10.21
C ALA A 628 7.02 17.25 -10.35
N GLU A 629 6.19 17.91 -11.14
CA GLU A 629 4.78 17.53 -11.36
C GLU A 629 4.66 16.11 -11.94
N ASP A 630 5.45 15.78 -12.96
CA ASP A 630 5.41 14.48 -13.60
C ASP A 630 5.91 13.35 -12.68
N TYR A 631 7.00 13.55 -11.93
CA TYR A 631 7.46 12.57 -10.95
C TYR A 631 6.55 12.47 -9.71
N LEU A 632 5.85 13.54 -9.31
CA LEU A 632 4.80 13.46 -8.30
C LEU A 632 3.61 12.63 -8.81
N PHE A 633 3.17 12.85 -10.05
CA PHE A 633 2.08 12.08 -10.67
C PHE A 633 2.44 10.59 -10.81
N LYS A 634 3.69 10.28 -11.17
CA LYS A 634 4.23 8.91 -11.21
C LYS A 634 4.32 8.28 -9.81
N ALA A 635 4.82 9.02 -8.81
CA ALA A 635 4.85 8.57 -7.42
C ALA A 635 3.44 8.32 -6.86
N ALA A 636 2.46 9.13 -7.24
CA ALA A 636 1.05 8.95 -6.87
C ALA A 636 0.47 7.65 -7.45
N LEU A 637 0.76 7.34 -8.72
CA LEU A 637 0.34 6.09 -9.36
C LEU A 637 1.01 4.85 -8.75
N GLU A 638 2.26 4.96 -8.29
CA GLU A 638 2.94 3.85 -7.59
C GLU A 638 2.41 3.67 -6.16
N ALA A 639 2.14 4.76 -5.44
CA ALA A 639 1.42 4.71 -4.16
C ALA A 639 0.02 4.09 -4.31
N VAL A 640 -0.67 4.32 -5.43
CA VAL A 640 -1.93 3.63 -5.77
C VAL A 640 -1.74 2.11 -5.93
N ARG A 641 -0.64 1.65 -6.54
CA ARG A 641 -0.33 0.22 -6.69
C ARG A 641 -0.03 -0.43 -5.35
N ALA A 642 0.78 0.23 -4.51
CA ALA A 642 1.08 -0.20 -3.14
C ALA A 642 -0.10 -0.06 -2.15
N ALA A 643 -1.29 0.28 -2.63
CA ALA A 643 -2.51 0.53 -1.84
C ALA A 643 -2.39 1.65 -0.77
N ALA A 644 -1.42 2.55 -0.93
CA ALA A 644 -1.15 3.68 -0.04
C ALA A 644 -1.98 4.92 -0.46
N SER A 645 -3.30 4.85 -0.26
CA SER A 645 -4.24 5.89 -0.76
C SER A 645 -4.02 7.28 -0.18
N THR A 646 -3.37 7.42 0.99
CA THR A 646 -3.09 8.73 1.59
C THR A 646 -1.91 9.44 0.92
N GLU A 647 -0.82 8.73 0.69
CA GLU A 647 0.37 9.24 0.02
C GLU A 647 0.06 9.49 -1.46
N ALA A 648 -0.73 8.62 -2.08
CA ALA A 648 -1.28 8.84 -3.42
C ALA A 648 -2.07 10.16 -3.51
N LEU A 649 -2.98 10.43 -2.56
CA LEU A 649 -3.73 11.69 -2.51
C LEU A 649 -2.80 12.89 -2.34
N ALA A 650 -1.88 12.86 -1.37
CA ALA A 650 -0.94 13.95 -1.12
C ALA A 650 -0.03 14.24 -2.34
N TYR A 651 0.37 13.19 -3.08
CA TYR A 651 1.12 13.34 -4.32
C TYR A 651 0.27 13.91 -5.47
N PHE A 652 -1.00 13.50 -5.63
CA PHE A 652 -1.90 14.12 -6.62
C PHE A 652 -2.26 15.57 -6.25
N GLU A 653 -2.40 15.90 -4.96
CA GLU A 653 -2.60 17.27 -4.46
C GLU A 653 -1.40 18.17 -4.79
N GLU A 654 -0.18 17.73 -4.49
CA GLU A 654 1.04 18.50 -4.78
C GLU A 654 1.31 18.59 -6.30
N ALA A 655 1.09 17.50 -7.06
CA ALA A 655 1.16 17.53 -8.53
C ALA A 655 0.18 18.54 -9.12
N ALA A 656 -1.10 18.49 -8.71
CA ALA A 656 -2.10 19.44 -9.13
C ALA A 656 -1.74 20.88 -8.73
N ARG A 657 -1.21 21.09 -7.52
CA ARG A 657 -0.77 22.41 -7.05
C ARG A 657 0.36 22.97 -7.92
N LEU A 658 1.32 22.16 -8.35
CA LEU A 658 2.37 22.57 -9.29
C LEU A 658 1.79 22.81 -10.70
N TYR A 659 0.95 21.91 -11.21
CA TYR A 659 0.35 22.04 -12.54
C TYR A 659 -0.47 23.33 -12.70
N PHE A 660 -1.34 23.63 -11.73
CA PHE A 660 -2.13 24.87 -11.73
C PHE A 660 -1.28 26.12 -11.46
N ALA A 661 -0.15 26.02 -10.77
CA ALA A 661 0.78 27.14 -10.60
C ALA A 661 1.61 27.43 -11.87
N LEU A 662 1.93 26.40 -12.67
CA LEU A 662 2.66 26.53 -13.93
C LEU A 662 1.78 27.05 -15.07
N HIS A 663 0.55 26.56 -15.19
CA HIS A 663 -0.30 26.82 -16.36
C HIS A 663 -1.50 27.74 -16.08
N GLY A 664 -1.88 27.94 -14.81
CA GLY A 664 -3.02 28.77 -14.43
C GLY A 664 -4.34 28.30 -15.04
N GLU A 665 -5.08 29.22 -15.65
CA GLU A 665 -6.29 28.89 -16.41
C GLU A 665 -5.97 28.14 -17.72
N GLY A 666 -4.80 28.38 -18.32
CA GLY A 666 -4.27 27.63 -19.46
C GLY A 666 -3.72 26.24 -19.09
N GLY A 667 -3.10 25.56 -20.06
CA GLY A 667 -2.68 24.16 -19.93
C GLY A 667 -3.74 23.16 -20.44
N ASP A 668 -3.35 21.90 -20.55
CA ASP A 668 -4.16 20.83 -21.16
C ASP A 668 -5.38 20.45 -20.30
N PRO A 669 -6.61 20.57 -20.83
CA PRO A 669 -7.81 20.12 -20.13
C PRO A 669 -7.81 18.62 -19.79
N ALA A 670 -7.13 17.77 -20.57
CA ALA A 670 -7.05 16.34 -20.28
C ALA A 670 -6.15 16.06 -19.06
N ARG A 671 -4.96 16.64 -18.95
CA ARG A 671 -4.12 16.56 -17.74
C ARG A 671 -4.83 17.15 -16.52
N LYS A 672 -5.54 18.28 -16.66
CA LYS A 672 -6.39 18.84 -15.59
C LYS A 672 -7.48 17.85 -15.16
N ALA A 673 -8.20 17.24 -16.10
CA ALA A 673 -9.21 16.24 -15.82
C ALA A 673 -8.64 14.99 -15.15
N LEU A 674 -7.49 14.50 -15.62
CA LEU A 674 -6.80 13.31 -15.13
C LEU A 674 -6.29 13.48 -13.69
N LEU A 675 -5.74 14.66 -13.35
CA LEU A 675 -5.37 15.00 -11.97
C LEU A 675 -6.60 14.97 -11.07
N GLN A 676 -7.67 15.69 -11.43
CA GLN A 676 -8.92 15.73 -10.65
C GLN A 676 -9.59 14.35 -10.51
N LYS A 677 -9.58 13.53 -11.57
CA LYS A 677 -10.06 12.14 -11.57
C LYS A 677 -9.32 11.30 -10.52
N ASN A 678 -7.98 11.36 -10.51
CA ASN A 678 -7.18 10.55 -9.60
C ASN A 678 -7.29 11.01 -8.14
N MET A 679 -7.38 12.32 -7.89
CA MET A 679 -7.74 12.85 -6.56
C MET A 679 -9.10 12.30 -6.09
N GLY A 680 -10.12 12.34 -6.96
CA GLY A 680 -11.44 11.79 -6.69
C GLY A 680 -11.39 10.28 -6.40
N LEU A 681 -10.64 9.50 -7.17
CA LEU A 681 -10.44 8.07 -6.93
C LEU A 681 -9.72 7.78 -5.59
N ALA A 682 -8.74 8.60 -5.19
CA ALA A 682 -8.05 8.45 -3.90
C ALA A 682 -8.96 8.79 -2.72
N LEU A 683 -9.71 9.91 -2.80
CA LEU A 683 -10.71 10.30 -1.80
C LEU A 683 -11.83 9.26 -1.65
N LEU A 684 -12.29 8.68 -2.77
CA LEU A 684 -13.31 7.61 -2.78
C LEU A 684 -12.83 6.37 -2.02
N ARG A 685 -11.56 5.96 -2.16
CA ARG A 685 -10.95 4.83 -1.42
C ARG A 685 -10.89 5.08 0.07
N LYS A 686 -10.52 6.30 0.47
CA LYS A 686 -10.50 6.75 1.87
C LYS A 686 -11.89 6.94 2.48
N GLY A 687 -12.95 6.90 1.68
CA GLY A 687 -14.33 7.10 2.13
C GLY A 687 -14.78 8.56 2.21
N ASN A 688 -13.98 9.52 1.71
CA ASN A 688 -14.32 10.93 1.64
C ASN A 688 -15.27 11.20 0.45
N LEU A 689 -16.48 10.64 0.52
CA LEU A 689 -17.41 10.55 -0.62
C LEU A 689 -17.78 11.92 -1.19
N LEU A 690 -18.07 12.92 -0.34
CA LEU A 690 -18.46 14.26 -0.79
C LEU A 690 -17.34 14.96 -1.56
N GLU A 691 -16.12 14.97 -1.02
CA GLU A 691 -14.94 15.56 -1.67
C GLU A 691 -14.62 14.83 -2.99
N SER A 692 -14.73 13.50 -3.01
CA SER A 692 -14.53 12.72 -4.24
C SER A 692 -15.51 13.13 -5.35
N ILE A 693 -16.78 13.41 -5.01
CA ILE A 693 -17.80 13.87 -5.96
C ILE A 693 -17.42 15.23 -6.55
N ASP A 694 -16.91 16.17 -5.76
CA ASP A 694 -16.48 17.48 -6.26
C ASP A 694 -15.24 17.39 -7.15
N HIS A 695 -14.30 16.48 -6.85
CA HIS A 695 -13.18 16.19 -7.73
C HIS A 695 -13.61 15.52 -9.05
N PHE A 696 -14.56 14.58 -9.02
CA PHE A 696 -15.15 14.03 -10.23
C PHE A 696 -15.96 15.07 -11.04
N ASN A 697 -16.62 16.03 -10.37
CA ASN A 697 -17.32 17.13 -11.03
C ASN A 697 -16.35 18.07 -11.77
N LYS A 698 -15.25 18.48 -11.11
CA LYS A 698 -14.18 19.28 -11.74
C LYS A 698 -13.56 18.53 -12.94
N SER A 699 -13.31 17.23 -12.79
CA SER A 699 -12.79 16.38 -13.86
C SER A 699 -13.72 16.35 -15.09
N LEU A 700 -15.03 16.16 -14.88
CA LEU A 700 -16.03 16.21 -15.94
C LEU A 700 -16.15 17.59 -16.59
N GLU A 701 -16.10 18.67 -15.80
CA GLU A 701 -16.13 20.04 -16.31
C GLU A 701 -14.91 20.34 -17.23
N PHE A 702 -13.71 19.85 -16.89
CA PHE A 702 -12.54 19.94 -17.77
C PHE A 702 -12.65 19.10 -19.06
N LEU A 703 -13.41 17.99 -19.04
CA LEU A 703 -13.73 17.20 -20.24
C LEU A 703 -14.92 17.76 -21.07
N GLY A 704 -15.44 18.94 -20.71
CA GLY A 704 -16.55 19.60 -21.38
C GLY A 704 -17.94 19.04 -21.04
N GLU A 705 -18.05 18.15 -20.06
CA GLU A 705 -19.30 17.55 -19.62
C GLU A 705 -20.04 18.49 -18.64
N ARG A 706 -21.31 18.78 -18.93
CA ARG A 706 -22.13 19.65 -18.08
C ARG A 706 -22.70 18.87 -16.90
N VAL A 707 -22.38 19.30 -15.67
CA VAL A 707 -22.96 18.77 -14.43
C VAL A 707 -24.05 19.71 -13.90
N PRO A 708 -25.33 19.27 -13.78
CA PRO A 708 -26.36 20.09 -13.16
C PRO A 708 -26.06 20.36 -11.68
N LYS A 709 -25.93 21.65 -11.30
CA LYS A 709 -25.65 22.08 -9.92
C LYS A 709 -26.90 22.46 -9.12
N GLY A 710 -27.96 22.94 -9.77
CA GLY A 710 -29.22 23.35 -9.12
C GLY A 710 -30.39 22.39 -9.34
N THR A 711 -31.28 22.28 -8.35
CA THR A 711 -32.40 21.31 -8.32
C THR A 711 -33.31 21.38 -9.54
N VAL A 712 -33.68 22.59 -9.99
CA VAL A 712 -34.56 22.80 -11.16
C VAL A 712 -33.89 22.27 -12.44
N ALA A 713 -32.62 22.61 -12.65
CA ALA A 713 -31.86 22.12 -13.80
C ALA A 713 -31.74 20.58 -13.77
N LEU A 714 -31.50 20.00 -12.60
CA LEU A 714 -31.42 18.55 -12.39
C LEU A 714 -32.75 17.85 -12.71
N THR A 715 -33.90 18.39 -12.27
CA THR A 715 -35.23 17.84 -12.62
C THR A 715 -35.55 17.95 -14.11
N THR A 716 -35.22 19.08 -14.76
CA THR A 716 -35.52 19.28 -16.18
C THR A 716 -34.66 18.38 -17.07
N HIS A 717 -33.36 18.23 -16.76
CA HIS A 717 -32.49 17.30 -17.50
C HIS A 717 -32.95 15.85 -17.31
N PHE A 718 -33.31 15.43 -16.09
CA PHE A 718 -33.83 14.09 -15.84
C PHE A 718 -35.08 13.76 -16.66
N ALA A 719 -36.06 14.68 -16.74
CA ALA A 719 -37.28 14.47 -17.51
C ALA A 719 -36.99 14.31 -19.03
N ILE A 720 -36.08 15.12 -19.57
CA ILE A 720 -35.64 15.05 -20.98
C ILE A 720 -34.86 13.76 -21.23
N ASP A 721 -33.89 13.44 -20.37
CA ASP A 721 -33.04 12.26 -20.50
C ASP A 721 -33.85 10.97 -20.40
N LEU A 722 -34.80 10.90 -19.46
CA LEU A 722 -35.73 9.77 -19.32
C LEU A 722 -36.57 9.57 -20.58
N ALA A 723 -37.15 10.64 -21.14
CA ALA A 723 -37.96 10.55 -22.35
C ALA A 723 -37.13 10.04 -23.56
N VAL A 724 -35.92 10.58 -23.75
CA VAL A 724 -35.00 10.14 -24.82
C VAL A 724 -34.57 8.68 -24.62
N VAL A 725 -34.24 8.28 -23.39
CA VAL A 725 -33.83 6.90 -23.07
C VAL A 725 -34.97 5.92 -23.32
N LEU A 726 -36.20 6.23 -22.89
CA LEU A 726 -37.35 5.34 -23.11
C LEU A 726 -37.66 5.19 -24.61
N VAL A 727 -37.63 6.26 -25.39
CA VAL A 727 -37.78 6.19 -26.85
C VAL A 727 -36.69 5.33 -27.49
N ARG A 728 -35.41 5.52 -27.11
CA ARG A 728 -34.29 4.72 -27.64
C ARG A 728 -34.35 3.25 -27.23
N LEU A 729 -34.75 2.97 -25.99
CA LEU A 729 -34.94 1.61 -25.45
C LEU A 729 -36.08 0.87 -26.17
N TYR A 730 -37.17 1.57 -26.49
CA TYR A 730 -38.32 0.99 -27.21
C TYR A 730 -38.04 0.82 -28.71
N LEU A 731 -37.19 1.66 -29.30
CA LEU A 731 -36.72 1.52 -30.68
C LEU A 731 -35.46 0.64 -30.83
N ASN A 732 -34.92 0.08 -29.74
CA ASN A 732 -33.66 -0.68 -29.69
C ASN A 732 -32.46 0.06 -30.36
N ARG A 733 -32.43 1.40 -30.27
CA ARG A 733 -31.38 2.29 -30.83
C ARG A 733 -30.45 2.78 -29.71
N LEU A 734 -29.59 1.87 -29.24
CA LEU A 734 -28.78 2.01 -28.02
C LEU A 734 -27.26 2.00 -28.27
N SER A 735 -26.83 2.44 -29.45
CA SER A 735 -25.41 2.61 -29.82
C SER A 735 -25.22 3.82 -30.75
N GLY A 736 -23.99 4.28 -30.90
CA GLY A 736 -23.58 5.39 -31.77
C GLY A 736 -22.05 5.52 -31.84
N PRO A 737 -21.51 6.54 -32.54
CA PRO A 737 -20.07 6.70 -32.72
C PRO A 737 -19.39 7.14 -31.42
N SER A 738 -18.37 6.39 -30.98
CA SER A 738 -17.59 6.71 -29.79
C SER A 738 -16.58 7.84 -30.00
N ARG A 739 -16.38 8.65 -28.96
CA ARG A 739 -15.36 9.71 -28.89
C ARG A 739 -14.11 9.21 -28.17
N SER A 740 -12.96 9.82 -28.46
CA SER A 740 -11.67 9.47 -27.84
C SER A 740 -11.69 9.57 -26.30
N ASN A 741 -12.46 10.47 -25.72
CA ASN A 741 -12.58 10.65 -24.27
C ASN A 741 -13.75 9.89 -23.62
N ASP A 742 -14.61 9.19 -24.37
CA ASP A 742 -15.84 8.62 -23.81
C ASP A 742 -15.55 7.57 -22.72
N ARG A 743 -14.55 6.70 -22.91
CA ARG A 743 -14.14 5.68 -21.93
C ARG A 743 -13.84 6.30 -20.56
N GLU A 744 -13.09 7.40 -20.54
CA GLU A 744 -12.73 8.10 -19.31
C GLU A 744 -13.92 8.85 -18.70
N VAL A 745 -14.75 9.53 -19.51
CA VAL A 745 -15.97 10.19 -19.03
C VAL A 745 -16.92 9.20 -18.37
N PHE A 746 -17.08 8.00 -18.93
CA PHE A 746 -17.92 6.96 -18.35
C PHE A 746 -17.30 6.33 -17.09
N GLU A 747 -15.97 6.17 -17.02
CA GLU A 747 -15.27 5.73 -15.81
C GLU A 747 -15.44 6.73 -14.64
N ILE A 748 -15.33 8.03 -14.93
CA ILE A 748 -15.55 9.10 -13.94
C ILE A 748 -17.01 9.13 -13.49
N ARG A 749 -17.97 9.06 -14.43
CA ARG A 749 -19.42 9.00 -14.12
C ARG A 749 -19.76 7.77 -13.27
N TYR A 750 -19.16 6.61 -13.55
CA TYR A 750 -19.37 5.38 -12.79
C TYR A 750 -18.87 5.50 -11.35
N ASN A 751 -17.64 6.00 -11.14
CA ASN A 751 -17.10 6.17 -9.79
C ASN A 751 -17.78 7.31 -9.02
N ARG A 752 -18.21 8.39 -9.68
CA ARG A 752 -19.07 9.41 -9.06
C ARG A 752 -20.40 8.81 -8.62
N ALA A 753 -21.06 8.01 -9.48
CA ALA A 753 -22.31 7.35 -9.12
C ALA A 753 -22.16 6.43 -7.90
N ARG A 754 -21.03 5.70 -7.76
CA ARG A 754 -20.70 4.88 -6.59
C ARG A 754 -20.51 5.69 -5.29
N ALA A 755 -20.04 6.94 -5.38
CA ALA A 755 -20.02 7.86 -4.23
C ALA A 755 -21.41 8.43 -3.92
N GLN A 756 -22.22 8.68 -4.96
CA GLN A 756 -23.55 9.25 -4.86
C GLN A 756 -24.60 8.29 -4.27
N THR A 757 -24.50 6.97 -4.47
CA THR A 757 -25.46 5.99 -3.90
C THR A 757 -25.62 6.12 -2.38
N THR A 758 -24.55 6.50 -1.68
CA THR A 758 -24.51 6.59 -0.21
C THR A 758 -24.74 8.02 0.30
N THR A 759 -24.56 9.04 -0.55
CA THR A 759 -24.60 10.47 -0.14
C THR A 759 -25.83 11.23 -0.65
N ASP A 760 -26.31 10.93 -1.85
CA ASP A 760 -27.50 11.55 -2.45
C ASP A 760 -28.16 10.58 -3.44
N ALA A 761 -29.02 9.71 -2.91
CA ALA A 761 -29.76 8.71 -3.69
C ALA A 761 -30.67 9.35 -4.77
N ARG A 762 -31.17 10.58 -4.57
CA ARG A 762 -32.00 11.28 -5.56
C ARG A 762 -31.16 11.71 -6.75
N ARG A 763 -30.01 12.34 -6.50
CA ARG A 763 -29.10 12.78 -7.57
C ARG A 763 -28.42 11.60 -8.26
N TRP A 764 -28.08 10.54 -7.52
CA TRP A 764 -27.66 9.25 -8.09
C TRP A 764 -28.67 8.72 -9.12
N ALA A 765 -29.96 8.64 -8.77
CA ALA A 765 -30.99 8.13 -9.66
C ALA A 765 -31.11 8.97 -10.95
N PHE A 766 -31.00 10.30 -10.83
CA PHE A 766 -31.14 11.22 -11.95
C PHE A 766 -29.90 11.19 -12.86
N ASP A 767 -28.69 11.22 -12.27
CA ASP A 767 -27.42 11.08 -13.00
C ASP A 767 -27.25 9.71 -13.66
N THR A 768 -27.86 8.65 -13.12
CA THR A 768 -27.89 7.31 -13.72
C THR A 768 -28.65 7.33 -15.05
N ILE A 769 -29.83 7.94 -15.10
CA ILE A 769 -30.60 8.08 -16.35
C ILE A 769 -29.87 9.00 -17.35
N GLY A 770 -29.29 10.12 -16.91
CA GLY A 770 -28.46 10.96 -17.79
C GLY A 770 -27.21 10.26 -18.32
N THR A 771 -26.62 9.35 -17.55
CA THR A 771 -25.48 8.52 -17.97
C THR A 771 -25.91 7.44 -18.97
N VAL A 772 -27.06 6.79 -18.77
CA VAL A 772 -27.65 5.88 -19.77
C VAL A 772 -28.07 6.63 -21.05
N ARG A 773 -28.57 7.86 -20.95
CA ARG A 773 -28.86 8.73 -22.10
C ARG A 773 -27.60 8.95 -22.93
N ARG A 774 -26.48 9.26 -22.30
CA ARG A 774 -25.17 9.40 -22.94
C ARG A 774 -24.67 8.07 -23.53
N LEU A 775 -24.80 6.98 -22.79
CA LEU A 775 -24.35 5.63 -23.22
C LEU A 775 -25.13 5.13 -24.43
N SER A 776 -26.42 5.46 -24.53
CA SER A 776 -27.26 5.13 -25.69
C SER A 776 -26.87 5.86 -27.01
N THR A 777 -25.88 6.76 -26.96
CA THR A 777 -25.33 7.51 -28.11
C THR A 777 -23.85 7.22 -28.42
N THR A 778 -23.19 6.40 -27.61
CA THR A 778 -21.80 5.91 -27.77
C THR A 778 -21.87 4.40 -28.08
N ASP A 779 -20.79 3.75 -28.55
CA ASP A 779 -20.78 2.28 -28.60
C ASP A 779 -20.63 1.71 -27.18
N PRO A 780 -21.61 0.97 -26.63
CA PRO A 780 -21.52 0.43 -25.29
C PRO A 780 -20.48 -0.71 -25.16
N HIS A 781 -20.04 -1.37 -26.24
CA HIS A 781 -19.04 -2.43 -26.13
C HIS A 781 -17.65 -1.86 -25.81
N ALA A 782 -17.29 -0.72 -26.40
CA ALA A 782 -16.08 0.04 -26.10
C ALA A 782 -16.01 0.64 -24.67
N ILE A 783 -17.11 0.64 -23.91
CA ILE A 783 -17.19 1.28 -22.59
C ILE A 783 -17.13 0.26 -21.45
N ASP A 784 -16.17 0.46 -20.56
CA ASP A 784 -16.03 -0.38 -19.36
C ASP A 784 -17.21 -0.17 -18.39
N HIS A 785 -17.65 -1.27 -17.78
CA HIS A 785 -18.82 -1.32 -16.89
C HIS A 785 -20.17 -0.93 -17.54
N ALA A 786 -20.28 -0.86 -18.87
CA ALA A 786 -21.53 -0.55 -19.58
C ALA A 786 -22.69 -1.50 -19.19
N CYS A 787 -22.41 -2.80 -19.07
CA CYS A 787 -23.35 -3.80 -18.52
C CYS A 787 -23.89 -3.36 -17.14
N GLY A 788 -23.00 -2.98 -16.23
CA GLY A 788 -23.34 -2.49 -14.89
C GLY A 788 -24.10 -1.17 -14.87
N MET A 789 -23.90 -0.28 -15.83
CA MET A 789 -24.67 0.97 -15.95
C MET A 789 -26.12 0.69 -16.35
N TYR A 790 -26.35 -0.19 -17.34
CA TYR A 790 -27.70 -0.61 -17.71
C TYR A 790 -28.38 -1.45 -16.61
N ALA A 791 -27.64 -2.31 -15.92
CA ALA A 791 -28.15 -3.05 -14.76
C ALA A 791 -28.51 -2.14 -13.58
N GLY A 792 -27.72 -1.08 -13.32
CA GLY A 792 -28.04 -0.05 -12.32
C GLY A 792 -29.29 0.76 -12.67
N ALA A 793 -29.52 1.06 -13.95
CA ALA A 793 -30.77 1.66 -14.41
C ALA A 793 -31.97 0.71 -14.27
N ALA A 794 -31.80 -0.60 -14.55
CA ALA A 794 -32.82 -1.61 -14.26
C ALA A 794 -33.18 -1.65 -12.77
N ALA A 795 -32.16 -1.62 -11.90
CA ALA A 795 -32.33 -1.58 -10.45
C ALA A 795 -33.20 -0.40 -9.99
N LEU A 796 -33.00 0.80 -10.56
CA LEU A 796 -33.81 1.98 -10.25
C LEU A 796 -35.32 1.74 -10.47
N PHE A 797 -35.73 1.19 -11.61
CA PHE A 797 -37.15 0.88 -11.88
C PHE A 797 -37.69 -0.32 -11.11
N THR A 798 -36.81 -1.17 -10.59
CA THR A 798 -37.16 -2.37 -9.82
C THR A 798 -37.41 -2.02 -8.35
N TYR A 799 -36.43 -1.41 -7.68
CA TYR A 799 -36.52 -1.03 -6.26
C TYR A 799 -37.56 0.05 -5.99
N SER A 800 -37.85 0.93 -6.97
CA SER A 800 -38.92 1.93 -6.86
C SER A 800 -40.32 1.38 -7.20
N GLY A 801 -40.42 0.15 -7.71
CA GLY A 801 -41.66 -0.42 -8.23
C GLY A 801 -42.24 0.27 -9.48
N LEU A 802 -41.57 1.31 -10.01
CA LEU A 802 -42.12 2.15 -11.09
C LEU A 802 -42.42 1.38 -12.38
N SER A 803 -41.58 0.43 -12.78
CA SER A 803 -41.88 -0.47 -13.90
C SER A 803 -40.90 -1.64 -14.02
N PHE A 804 -41.37 -2.83 -13.63
CA PHE A 804 -40.67 -4.09 -13.92
C PHE A 804 -40.48 -4.35 -15.43
N GLY A 805 -41.38 -3.85 -16.28
CA GLY A 805 -41.28 -3.98 -17.74
C GLY A 805 -40.13 -3.17 -18.35
N ILE A 806 -39.90 -1.95 -17.84
CA ILE A 806 -38.75 -1.13 -18.24
C ILE A 806 -37.45 -1.75 -17.69
N SER A 807 -37.45 -2.22 -16.44
CA SER A 807 -36.31 -2.95 -15.84
C SER A 807 -35.90 -4.17 -16.67
N ARG A 808 -36.85 -5.05 -17.02
CA ARG A 808 -36.62 -6.25 -17.84
C ARG A 808 -35.96 -5.92 -19.19
N ARG A 809 -36.32 -4.78 -19.81
CA ARG A 809 -35.68 -4.31 -21.05
C ARG A 809 -34.26 -3.80 -20.84
N PHE A 810 -33.97 -3.10 -19.75
CA PHE A 810 -32.60 -2.70 -19.42
C PHE A 810 -31.71 -3.90 -19.09
N LEU A 811 -32.23 -4.92 -18.40
CA LEU A 811 -31.49 -6.17 -18.18
C LEU A 811 -31.20 -6.90 -19.51
N GLY A 812 -32.16 -6.98 -20.43
CA GLY A 812 -31.93 -7.52 -21.78
C GLY A 812 -31.00 -6.68 -22.68
N VAL A 813 -30.57 -5.49 -22.23
CA VAL A 813 -29.45 -4.73 -22.82
C VAL A 813 -28.15 -5.07 -22.10
N ALA A 814 -28.16 -5.10 -20.76
CA ALA A 814 -27.00 -5.50 -19.95
C ALA A 814 -26.52 -6.93 -20.28
N GLU A 815 -27.43 -7.86 -20.53
CA GLU A 815 -27.16 -9.25 -20.92
C GLU A 815 -26.33 -9.36 -22.21
N ARG A 816 -26.69 -8.56 -23.23
CA ARG A 816 -25.97 -8.45 -24.50
C ARG A 816 -24.63 -7.71 -24.40
N LEU A 817 -24.31 -7.19 -23.21
CA LEU A 817 -23.07 -6.46 -22.89
C LEU A 817 -22.21 -7.20 -21.86
N ILE A 818 -22.57 -8.42 -21.46
CA ILE A 818 -21.69 -9.27 -20.66
C ILE A 818 -20.50 -9.68 -21.54
N ARG A 819 -19.29 -9.23 -21.16
CA ARG A 819 -18.05 -9.62 -21.84
C ARG A 819 -17.67 -11.05 -21.46
N GLU A 820 -17.22 -11.84 -22.43
CA GLU A 820 -16.73 -13.20 -22.18
C GLU A 820 -15.61 -13.21 -21.13
N GLY A 821 -15.63 -14.19 -20.23
CA GLY A 821 -14.72 -14.28 -19.08
C GLY A 821 -14.96 -13.26 -17.96
N ASN A 822 -15.74 -12.19 -18.16
CA ASN A 822 -15.94 -11.16 -17.12
C ASN A 822 -17.00 -11.56 -16.07
N VAL A 823 -16.56 -12.29 -15.05
CA VAL A 823 -17.36 -12.70 -13.89
C VAL A 823 -18.11 -11.52 -13.25
N ARG A 824 -17.55 -10.31 -13.23
CA ARG A 824 -18.20 -9.13 -12.61
C ARG A 824 -19.43 -8.68 -13.37
N ASP A 825 -19.40 -8.66 -14.70
CA ASP A 825 -20.58 -8.30 -15.50
C ASP A 825 -21.68 -9.36 -15.34
N LEU A 826 -21.30 -10.65 -15.38
CA LEU A 826 -22.22 -11.77 -15.16
C LEU A 826 -22.88 -11.72 -13.77
N VAL A 827 -22.12 -11.47 -12.70
CA VAL A 827 -22.64 -11.35 -11.34
C VAL A 827 -23.55 -10.13 -11.20
N VAL A 828 -23.17 -8.96 -11.72
CA VAL A 828 -24.01 -7.75 -11.64
C VAL A 828 -25.33 -7.94 -12.41
N TYR A 829 -25.30 -8.53 -13.60
CA TYR A 829 -26.52 -8.90 -14.33
C TYR A 829 -27.37 -9.90 -13.54
N ARG A 830 -26.78 -11.03 -13.07
CA ARG A 830 -27.52 -12.08 -12.35
C ARG A 830 -28.15 -11.57 -11.06
N VAL A 831 -27.44 -10.79 -10.24
CA VAL A 831 -28.00 -10.25 -9.00
C VAL A 831 -29.14 -9.27 -9.29
N MET A 832 -29.04 -8.41 -10.31
CA MET A 832 -30.15 -7.51 -10.65
C MET A 832 -31.34 -8.23 -11.30
N ARG A 833 -31.11 -9.33 -12.02
CA ARG A 833 -32.15 -10.24 -12.53
C ARG A 833 -32.84 -11.02 -11.40
N PHE A 834 -32.09 -11.57 -10.45
CA PHE A 834 -32.64 -12.19 -9.25
C PHE A 834 -33.49 -11.20 -8.45
N VAL A 835 -32.99 -9.98 -8.21
CA VAL A 835 -33.73 -8.91 -7.52
C VAL A 835 -35.02 -8.54 -8.27
N LEU A 836 -34.98 -8.50 -9.61
CA LEU A 836 -36.19 -8.32 -10.43
C LEU A 836 -37.18 -9.46 -10.22
N HIS A 837 -36.78 -10.72 -10.38
CA HIS A 837 -37.69 -11.86 -10.20
C HIS A 837 -38.24 -11.96 -8.77
N TYR A 838 -37.42 -11.70 -7.76
CA TYR A 838 -37.81 -11.66 -6.34
C TYR A 838 -38.88 -10.59 -6.09
N LEU A 839 -38.66 -9.36 -6.55
CA LEU A 839 -39.62 -8.25 -6.37
C LEU A 839 -40.83 -8.33 -7.31
N GLN A 840 -40.75 -9.07 -8.42
CA GLN A 840 -41.91 -9.47 -9.23
C GLN A 840 -42.72 -10.62 -8.60
N GLY A 841 -42.21 -11.30 -7.57
CA GLY A 841 -42.81 -12.52 -7.03
C GLY A 841 -42.73 -13.73 -7.99
N SER A 842 -41.83 -13.71 -8.97
CA SER A 842 -41.69 -14.73 -10.01
C SER A 842 -40.62 -15.77 -9.65
N TRP A 843 -40.66 -16.31 -8.42
CA TRP A 843 -39.65 -17.19 -7.81
C TRP A 843 -39.28 -18.44 -8.63
N GLY A 844 -40.11 -18.85 -9.59
CA GLY A 844 -39.84 -19.98 -10.49
C GLY A 844 -39.26 -19.62 -11.87
N GLU A 845 -39.32 -18.36 -12.31
CA GLU A 845 -38.90 -17.98 -13.67
C GLU A 845 -37.39 -18.17 -13.91
N GLU A 846 -36.56 -18.05 -12.87
CA GLU A 846 -35.10 -18.17 -13.02
C GLU A 846 -34.65 -19.60 -13.39
N TYR A 847 -35.48 -20.61 -13.08
CA TYR A 847 -35.28 -22.02 -13.48
C TYR A 847 -36.01 -22.40 -14.77
N ALA A 848 -36.81 -21.51 -15.36
CA ALA A 848 -37.74 -21.87 -16.45
C ALA A 848 -37.08 -22.05 -17.83
N LEU A 849 -35.81 -21.65 -18.00
CA LEU A 849 -35.04 -21.85 -19.24
C LEU A 849 -34.76 -23.34 -19.53
N ASP A 850 -34.70 -24.17 -18.49
CA ASP A 850 -34.43 -25.60 -18.60
C ASP A 850 -35.59 -26.40 -19.20
N ASP A 851 -36.82 -26.00 -18.90
CA ASP A 851 -37.98 -26.88 -18.98
C ASP A 851 -38.32 -27.26 -20.44
N ASN A 852 -38.08 -26.37 -21.40
CA ASN A 852 -38.28 -26.63 -22.82
C ASN A 852 -37.27 -27.65 -23.38
N LEU A 853 -35.99 -27.57 -23.00
CA LEU A 853 -34.97 -28.54 -23.42
C LEU A 853 -35.21 -29.91 -22.77
N VAL A 854 -35.62 -29.95 -21.51
CA VAL A 854 -36.01 -31.18 -20.80
C VAL A 854 -37.20 -31.85 -21.50
N ARG A 855 -38.26 -31.09 -21.81
CA ARG A 855 -39.46 -31.59 -22.51
C ARG A 855 -39.11 -32.09 -23.92
N ALA A 856 -38.32 -31.33 -24.69
CA ALA A 856 -37.90 -31.71 -26.03
C ALA A 856 -37.04 -32.99 -26.02
N ALA A 857 -36.03 -33.09 -25.14
CA ALA A 857 -35.21 -34.27 -25.01
C ALA A 857 -36.01 -35.52 -24.60
N PHE A 858 -37.00 -35.36 -23.70
CA PHE A 858 -37.89 -36.44 -23.30
C PHE A 858 -38.76 -36.93 -24.47
N LEU A 859 -39.39 -36.02 -25.22
CA LEU A 859 -40.21 -36.36 -26.39
C LEU A 859 -39.40 -37.02 -27.50
N LEU A 860 -38.21 -36.51 -27.81
CA LEU A 860 -37.31 -37.08 -28.83
C LEU A 860 -36.81 -38.48 -28.42
N LEU A 861 -36.52 -38.69 -27.13
CA LEU A 861 -36.13 -39.99 -26.58
C LEU A 861 -37.29 -41.01 -26.66
N GLU A 862 -38.51 -40.59 -26.34
CA GLU A 862 -39.72 -41.43 -26.48
C GLU A 862 -40.05 -41.74 -27.95
N GLN A 863 -39.76 -40.82 -28.88
CA GLN A 863 -39.88 -41.04 -30.33
C GLN A 863 -38.71 -41.82 -30.96
N ARG A 864 -37.69 -42.22 -30.16
CA ARG A 864 -36.45 -42.87 -30.64
C ARG A 864 -35.62 -42.03 -31.64
N ARG A 865 -35.78 -40.70 -31.62
CA ARG A 865 -35.01 -39.75 -32.43
C ARG A 865 -33.67 -39.43 -31.74
N LEU A 866 -32.84 -40.46 -31.60
CA LEU A 866 -31.71 -40.50 -30.67
C LEU A 866 -30.64 -39.42 -30.96
N ASP A 867 -30.34 -39.12 -32.22
CA ASP A 867 -29.37 -38.07 -32.59
C ASP A 867 -29.88 -36.64 -32.40
N GLU A 868 -31.20 -36.44 -32.39
CA GLU A 868 -31.79 -35.16 -32.02
C GLU A 868 -31.82 -35.03 -30.49
N ALA A 869 -32.27 -36.08 -29.79
CA ALA A 869 -32.23 -36.14 -28.33
C ALA A 869 -30.81 -35.92 -27.77
N ARG A 870 -29.78 -36.48 -28.42
CA ARG A 870 -28.36 -36.25 -28.09
C ARG A 870 -28.02 -34.77 -28.18
N ARG A 871 -28.25 -34.14 -29.33
CA ARG A 871 -27.98 -32.71 -29.54
C ARG A 871 -28.73 -31.80 -28.56
N THR A 872 -29.99 -32.10 -28.23
CA THR A 872 -30.76 -31.35 -27.22
C THR A 872 -30.18 -31.50 -25.81
N ILE A 873 -29.71 -32.69 -25.43
CA ILE A 873 -29.07 -32.94 -24.13
C ILE A 873 -27.67 -32.31 -24.05
N ASP A 874 -26.92 -32.29 -25.15
CA ASP A 874 -25.61 -31.64 -25.20
C ASP A 874 -25.72 -30.10 -25.08
N GLN A 875 -26.76 -29.50 -25.67
CA GLN A 875 -27.11 -28.09 -25.45
C GLN A 875 -27.52 -27.79 -24.00
N TYR A 876 -28.28 -28.69 -23.37
CA TYR A 876 -28.71 -28.57 -21.97
C TYR A 876 -27.53 -28.67 -20.99
N ASP A 877 -26.64 -29.64 -21.19
CA ASP A 877 -25.44 -29.86 -20.36
C ASP A 877 -24.48 -28.65 -20.46
N ALA A 878 -24.31 -28.08 -21.65
CA ALA A 878 -23.49 -26.88 -21.86
C ALA A 878 -24.08 -25.59 -21.24
N ALA A 879 -25.38 -25.53 -20.95
CA ALA A 879 -26.05 -24.36 -20.41
C ALA A 879 -25.92 -24.22 -18.88
N ARG A 880 -25.47 -25.26 -18.18
CA ARG A 880 -25.44 -25.35 -16.70
C ARG A 880 -24.03 -25.55 -16.15
N LEU A 881 -23.71 -24.82 -15.09
CA LEU A 881 -22.38 -24.81 -14.44
C LEU A 881 -22.31 -25.65 -13.14
N GLU A 882 -23.44 -26.15 -12.64
CA GLU A 882 -23.47 -27.01 -11.45
C GLU A 882 -23.53 -28.49 -11.85
N GLU A 883 -22.43 -29.22 -11.67
CA GLU A 883 -22.33 -30.64 -12.03
C GLU A 883 -23.44 -31.51 -11.38
N THR A 884 -23.80 -31.19 -10.14
CA THR A 884 -24.94 -31.74 -9.38
C THR A 884 -26.25 -31.72 -10.16
N LEU A 885 -26.49 -30.64 -10.89
CA LEU A 885 -27.71 -30.40 -11.67
C LEU A 885 -27.63 -31.03 -13.07
N ASN A 886 -26.42 -31.31 -13.57
CA ASN A 886 -26.18 -31.98 -14.86
C ASN A 886 -26.23 -33.52 -14.76
N LEU A 887 -26.28 -34.09 -13.56
CA LEU A 887 -26.41 -35.55 -13.37
C LEU A 887 -27.60 -36.16 -14.13
N TRP A 888 -28.69 -35.41 -14.28
CA TRP A 888 -29.83 -35.83 -15.11
C TRP A 888 -29.45 -35.93 -16.59
N ALA A 889 -28.77 -34.91 -17.12
CA ALA A 889 -28.29 -34.85 -18.50
C ALA A 889 -27.30 -35.98 -18.80
N LEU A 890 -26.34 -36.23 -17.90
CA LEU A 890 -25.43 -37.37 -18.00
C LEU A 890 -26.17 -38.70 -18.00
N GLY A 891 -27.21 -38.85 -17.17
CA GLY A 891 -28.09 -40.02 -17.19
C GLY A 891 -28.81 -40.22 -18.53
N ILE A 892 -29.43 -39.17 -19.07
CA ILE A 892 -30.12 -39.26 -20.37
C ILE A 892 -29.13 -39.47 -21.52
N ARG A 893 -27.97 -38.79 -21.54
CA ARG A 893 -26.90 -39.00 -22.52
C ARG A 893 -26.44 -40.46 -22.52
N ALA A 894 -26.14 -41.03 -21.36
CA ALA A 894 -25.77 -42.45 -21.24
C ALA A 894 -26.89 -43.40 -21.71
N LYS A 895 -28.16 -43.08 -21.43
CA LYS A 895 -29.31 -43.85 -21.95
C LYS A 895 -29.40 -43.77 -23.48
N ILE A 896 -29.18 -42.61 -24.09
CA ILE A 896 -29.16 -42.43 -25.55
C ILE A 896 -28.02 -43.23 -26.18
N GLN A 897 -26.80 -43.14 -25.63
CA GLN A 897 -25.64 -43.89 -26.10
C GLN A 897 -25.88 -45.40 -26.04
N ALA A 898 -26.42 -45.91 -24.93
CA ALA A 898 -26.78 -47.33 -24.77
C ALA A 898 -27.92 -47.81 -25.70
N LEU A 899 -28.67 -46.89 -26.32
CA LEU A 899 -29.71 -47.18 -27.32
C LEU A 899 -29.21 -47.04 -28.77
N LEU A 900 -28.07 -46.38 -28.98
CA LEU A 900 -27.30 -46.33 -30.23
C LEU A 900 -26.22 -47.43 -30.30
N ASP A 901 -26.17 -48.31 -29.31
CA ASP A 901 -25.11 -49.31 -29.07
C ASP A 901 -23.69 -48.73 -28.88
N ASP A 902 -23.58 -47.43 -28.55
CA ASP A 902 -22.36 -46.76 -28.07
C ASP A 902 -22.08 -47.17 -26.60
N ARG A 903 -21.54 -48.38 -26.43
CA ARG A 903 -21.29 -48.97 -25.10
C ARG A 903 -20.13 -48.31 -24.37
N GLU A 904 -19.04 -47.97 -25.06
CA GLU A 904 -17.89 -47.30 -24.46
C GLU A 904 -18.24 -45.89 -24.02
N GLY A 905 -18.93 -45.13 -24.86
CA GLY A 905 -19.42 -43.80 -24.52
C GLY A 905 -20.46 -43.82 -23.39
N ALA A 906 -21.40 -44.77 -23.40
CA ALA A 906 -22.35 -44.94 -22.29
C ALA A 906 -21.62 -45.26 -20.97
N ALA A 907 -20.62 -46.15 -20.99
CA ALA A 907 -19.81 -46.48 -19.82
C ALA A 907 -19.01 -45.27 -19.31
N ALA A 908 -18.39 -44.49 -20.21
CA ALA A 908 -17.63 -43.29 -19.87
C ALA A 908 -18.53 -42.18 -19.29
N THR A 909 -19.71 -41.95 -19.88
CA THR A 909 -20.69 -40.98 -19.35
C THR A 909 -21.22 -41.39 -17.98
N LEU A 910 -21.48 -42.68 -17.74
CA LEU A 910 -21.87 -43.18 -16.41
C LEU A 910 -20.71 -43.11 -15.40
N ALA A 911 -19.45 -43.20 -15.83
CA ALA A 911 -18.30 -42.98 -14.95
C ALA A 911 -18.19 -41.52 -14.50
N LYS A 912 -18.37 -40.56 -15.43
CA LYS A 912 -18.44 -39.12 -15.10
C LYS A 912 -19.57 -38.83 -14.10
N ALA A 913 -20.76 -39.35 -14.35
CA ALA A 913 -21.91 -39.22 -13.44
C ALA A 913 -21.64 -39.81 -12.04
N GLU A 914 -20.84 -40.87 -11.94
CA GLU A 914 -20.48 -41.47 -10.65
C GLU A 914 -19.41 -40.68 -9.88
N ILE A 915 -18.57 -39.88 -10.55
CA ILE A 915 -17.64 -38.93 -9.91
C ILE A 915 -18.44 -37.81 -9.23
N VAL A 916 -19.32 -37.14 -9.98
CA VAL A 916 -20.25 -36.11 -9.48
C VAL A 916 -21.03 -36.60 -8.26
N LEU A 917 -21.56 -37.83 -8.33
CA LEU A 917 -22.30 -38.46 -7.22
C LEU A 917 -21.48 -38.71 -5.95
N ARG A 918 -20.14 -38.80 -6.03
CA ARG A 918 -19.26 -38.96 -4.87
C ARG A 918 -18.88 -37.61 -4.24
N GLN A 919 -18.81 -36.54 -5.04
CA GLN A 919 -18.56 -35.18 -4.56
C GLN A 919 -19.82 -34.52 -3.98
N SER A 920 -21.01 -34.95 -4.43
CA SER A 920 -22.30 -34.39 -4.03
C SER A 920 -22.76 -34.85 -2.64
N ARG A 921 -22.89 -33.94 -1.66
CA ARG A 921 -23.46 -34.24 -0.33
C ARG A 921 -24.94 -34.64 -0.35
N GLN A 922 -25.72 -34.10 -1.29
CA GLN A 922 -27.16 -34.39 -1.43
C GLN A 922 -27.56 -34.20 -2.90
N VAL A 923 -28.36 -35.13 -3.43
CA VAL A 923 -28.85 -35.08 -4.82
C VAL A 923 -30.36 -35.34 -4.83
N PRO A 924 -31.19 -34.49 -5.48
CA PRO A 924 -32.61 -34.73 -5.61
C PRO A 924 -32.94 -36.03 -6.35
N ALA A 925 -34.01 -36.70 -5.93
CA ALA A 925 -34.39 -38.01 -6.48
C ALA A 925 -34.61 -37.99 -8.01
N TYR A 926 -35.06 -36.86 -8.57
CA TYR A 926 -35.28 -36.66 -10.00
C TYR A 926 -33.97 -36.71 -10.82
N HIS A 927 -32.91 -36.00 -10.41
CA HIS A 927 -31.64 -36.06 -11.14
C HIS A 927 -30.98 -37.44 -11.00
N LEU A 928 -31.10 -38.06 -9.83
CA LEU A 928 -30.62 -39.42 -9.57
C LEU A 928 -31.39 -40.50 -10.37
N SER A 929 -32.67 -40.27 -10.72
CA SER A 929 -33.48 -41.29 -11.39
C SER A 929 -33.03 -41.59 -12.82
N ALA A 930 -32.63 -40.56 -13.58
CA ALA A 930 -32.13 -40.74 -14.94
C ALA A 930 -30.83 -41.55 -14.97
N PHE A 931 -29.86 -41.21 -14.09
CA PHE A 931 -28.62 -41.97 -13.93
C PHE A 931 -28.87 -43.44 -13.56
N LEU A 932 -29.77 -43.72 -12.61
CA LEU A 932 -30.04 -45.09 -12.18
C LEU A 932 -30.83 -45.91 -13.20
N ALA A 933 -31.72 -45.28 -13.99
CA ALA A 933 -32.38 -45.94 -15.12
C ALA A 933 -31.38 -46.29 -16.23
N ALA A 934 -30.48 -45.36 -16.58
CA ALA A 934 -29.42 -45.58 -17.57
C ALA A 934 -28.40 -46.64 -17.13
N ARG A 935 -27.94 -46.60 -15.87
CA ARG A 935 -27.06 -47.64 -15.30
C ARG A 935 -27.75 -49.00 -15.28
N LEU A 936 -29.05 -49.06 -14.95
CA LEU A 936 -29.80 -50.31 -15.04
C LEU A 936 -29.85 -50.80 -16.49
N LEU A 937 -30.22 -49.97 -17.46
CA LEU A 937 -30.29 -50.33 -18.88
C LEU A 937 -28.98 -50.95 -19.38
N VAL A 938 -27.83 -50.27 -19.17
CA VAL A 938 -26.51 -50.78 -19.54
C VAL A 938 -26.20 -52.11 -18.85
N ASP A 939 -26.46 -52.21 -17.54
CA ASP A 939 -26.25 -53.45 -16.79
C ASP A 939 -27.15 -54.62 -17.27
N VAL A 940 -28.30 -54.35 -17.88
CA VAL A 940 -29.13 -55.40 -18.52
C VAL A 940 -28.61 -55.76 -19.91
N THR A 941 -28.23 -54.79 -20.74
CA THR A 941 -27.70 -55.06 -22.09
C THR A 941 -26.41 -55.89 -22.03
N GLU A 942 -25.49 -55.57 -21.11
CA GLU A 942 -24.30 -56.40 -20.82
C GLU A 942 -24.67 -57.84 -20.46
N LEU A 943 -25.75 -58.04 -19.68
CA LEU A 943 -26.22 -59.36 -19.27
C LEU A 943 -26.87 -60.13 -20.44
N GLU A 944 -27.63 -59.44 -21.30
CA GLU A 944 -28.23 -60.04 -22.51
C GLU A 944 -27.18 -60.47 -23.53
N GLU A 945 -26.05 -59.75 -23.63
CA GLU A 945 -24.90 -60.18 -24.43
C GLU A 945 -24.13 -61.33 -23.77
N CYS A 946 -23.81 -61.23 -22.48
CA CYS A 946 -23.07 -62.27 -21.76
C CYS A 946 -23.81 -63.63 -21.76
N MET A 947 -25.14 -63.62 -21.73
CA MET A 947 -25.97 -64.82 -21.88
C MET A 947 -26.03 -65.35 -23.32
N ARG A 948 -26.05 -64.47 -24.35
CA ARG A 948 -25.96 -64.88 -25.76
C ARG A 948 -24.60 -65.53 -26.06
N ASN A 949 -23.52 -65.00 -25.50
CA ASN A 949 -22.14 -65.43 -25.76
C ASN A 949 -21.71 -66.64 -24.88
N GLY A 950 -22.64 -67.53 -24.51
CA GLY A 950 -22.33 -68.82 -23.88
C GLY A 950 -22.20 -68.83 -22.35
N GLY A 951 -22.45 -67.73 -21.64
CA GLY A 951 -22.85 -67.77 -20.22
C GLY A 951 -21.86 -68.34 -19.20
N GLY A 952 -20.55 -68.15 -19.39
CA GLY A 952 -19.52 -68.63 -18.45
C GLY A 952 -19.46 -67.88 -17.10
N VAL A 953 -18.32 -67.97 -16.39
CA VAL A 953 -18.10 -67.35 -15.05
C VAL A 953 -18.49 -65.87 -14.99
N ALA A 954 -18.31 -65.13 -16.08
CA ALA A 954 -18.73 -63.73 -16.22
C ALA A 954 -20.23 -63.49 -15.99
N ALA A 955 -21.11 -64.43 -16.35
CA ALA A 955 -22.56 -64.27 -16.19
C ALA A 955 -22.97 -64.09 -14.72
N SER A 956 -22.23 -64.70 -13.78
CA SER A 956 -22.39 -64.49 -12.33
C SER A 956 -21.97 -63.08 -11.89
N ALA A 957 -21.02 -62.44 -12.56
CA ALA A 957 -20.62 -61.06 -12.29
C ALA A 957 -21.68 -60.06 -12.79
N HIS A 958 -22.09 -60.13 -14.06
CA HIS A 958 -23.12 -59.24 -14.62
C HIS A 958 -24.48 -59.45 -13.91
N THR A 959 -24.87 -60.68 -13.58
CA THR A 959 -26.05 -60.97 -12.74
C THR A 959 -26.00 -60.26 -11.38
N ARG A 960 -24.85 -60.28 -10.70
CA ARG A 960 -24.65 -59.58 -9.40
C ARG A 960 -24.54 -58.06 -9.55
N ARG A 961 -24.26 -57.54 -10.75
CA ARG A 961 -24.26 -56.10 -11.09
C ARG A 961 -25.69 -55.63 -11.39
N ALA A 962 -26.38 -56.23 -12.35
CA ALA A 962 -27.78 -55.94 -12.68
C ALA A 962 -28.72 -56.02 -11.46
N ARG A 963 -28.63 -57.09 -10.64
CA ARG A 963 -29.42 -57.21 -9.38
C ARG A 963 -29.08 -56.15 -8.33
N ARG A 964 -27.89 -55.53 -8.37
CA ARG A 964 -27.57 -54.36 -7.52
C ARG A 964 -28.19 -53.08 -8.08
N SER A 965 -28.20 -52.90 -9.39
CA SER A 965 -28.78 -51.73 -10.05
C SER A 965 -30.31 -51.70 -9.97
N ILE A 966 -31.01 -52.84 -10.10
CA ILE A 966 -32.47 -52.93 -9.81
C ILE A 966 -32.78 -52.37 -8.42
N ARG A 967 -32.10 -52.86 -7.37
CA ARG A 967 -32.31 -52.43 -5.97
C ARG A 967 -31.86 -51.00 -5.67
N ARG A 968 -31.21 -50.30 -6.60
CA ARG A 968 -30.95 -48.85 -6.54
C ARG A 968 -32.04 -48.10 -7.29
N ALA A 969 -32.34 -48.52 -8.52
CA ALA A 969 -33.37 -47.96 -9.39
C ALA A 969 -34.77 -48.02 -8.75
N GLU A 970 -35.24 -49.18 -8.27
CA GLU A 970 -36.56 -49.32 -7.60
C GLU A 970 -36.70 -48.40 -6.38
N ARG A 971 -35.61 -48.19 -5.62
CA ARG A 971 -35.59 -47.29 -4.46
C ARG A 971 -35.86 -45.84 -4.86
N VAL A 972 -35.36 -45.38 -6.01
CA VAL A 972 -35.63 -44.03 -6.51
C VAL A 972 -36.95 -43.95 -7.27
N ALA A 973 -37.33 -45.02 -7.98
CA ALA A 973 -38.63 -45.16 -8.64
C ALA A 973 -39.81 -45.00 -7.65
N SER A 974 -39.65 -45.42 -6.39
CA SER A 974 -40.65 -45.13 -5.35
C SER A 974 -40.97 -43.63 -5.23
N LYS A 975 -39.96 -42.76 -5.36
CA LYS A 975 -40.05 -41.30 -5.23
C LYS A 975 -40.31 -40.57 -6.55
N VAL A 976 -39.96 -41.16 -7.69
CA VAL A 976 -40.11 -40.55 -9.02
C VAL A 976 -40.99 -41.44 -9.89
N ALA A 977 -42.24 -41.03 -10.10
CA ALA A 977 -43.25 -41.88 -10.72
C ALA A 977 -42.96 -42.18 -12.21
N THR A 978 -42.46 -41.20 -12.96
CA THR A 978 -42.25 -41.29 -14.42
C THR A 978 -41.28 -42.39 -14.85
N VAL A 979 -40.27 -42.73 -14.03
CA VAL A 979 -39.29 -43.78 -14.35
C VAL A 979 -39.73 -45.19 -13.93
N ARG A 980 -40.83 -45.34 -13.18
CA ARG A 980 -41.27 -46.64 -12.64
C ARG A 980 -41.50 -47.69 -13.73
N PRO A 981 -42.19 -47.42 -14.85
CA PRO A 981 -42.51 -48.47 -15.80
C PRO A 981 -41.26 -49.00 -16.51
N GLU A 982 -40.37 -48.12 -16.97
CA GLU A 982 -39.09 -48.51 -17.57
C GLU A 982 -38.25 -49.36 -16.59
N ILE A 983 -38.15 -48.92 -15.33
CA ILE A 983 -37.39 -49.66 -14.30
C ILE A 983 -38.00 -51.05 -14.03
N TYR A 984 -39.33 -51.18 -13.98
CA TYR A 984 -39.98 -52.48 -13.82
C TYR A 984 -39.90 -53.37 -15.07
N ARG A 985 -39.90 -52.80 -16.28
CA ARG A 985 -39.67 -53.51 -17.54
C ARG A 985 -38.23 -54.05 -17.62
N LEU A 986 -37.24 -53.21 -17.33
CA LEU A 986 -35.82 -53.62 -17.27
C LEU A 986 -35.55 -54.62 -16.13
N ALA A 987 -36.21 -54.49 -14.98
CA ALA A 987 -36.11 -55.49 -13.92
C ALA A 987 -36.71 -56.85 -14.36
N ALA A 988 -37.85 -56.85 -15.06
CA ALA A 988 -38.44 -58.06 -15.62
C ALA A 988 -37.50 -58.77 -16.60
N ARG A 989 -36.85 -58.01 -17.49
CA ARG A 989 -35.82 -58.49 -18.41
C ARG A 989 -34.68 -59.22 -17.69
N VAL A 990 -34.14 -58.66 -16.61
CA VAL A 990 -33.10 -59.30 -15.78
C VAL A 990 -33.62 -60.57 -15.09
N TRP A 991 -34.85 -60.58 -14.56
CA TRP A 991 -35.41 -61.80 -13.96
C TRP A 991 -35.56 -62.92 -14.99
N TRP A 992 -35.98 -62.59 -16.22
CA TRP A 992 -36.08 -63.54 -17.31
C TRP A 992 -34.73 -64.19 -17.65
N LEU A 993 -33.69 -63.37 -17.85
CA LEU A 993 -32.33 -63.82 -18.19
C LEU A 993 -31.68 -64.69 -17.12
N VAL A 994 -32.05 -64.51 -15.84
CA VAL A 994 -31.51 -65.27 -14.71
C VAL A 994 -32.48 -66.39 -14.28
N GLY A 995 -33.23 -66.95 -15.24
CA GLY A 995 -34.05 -68.15 -15.05
C GLY A 995 -35.21 -68.00 -14.06
N LYS A 996 -35.74 -66.78 -13.90
CA LYS A 996 -36.81 -66.44 -12.95
C LYS A 996 -38.05 -65.89 -13.67
N PRO A 997 -38.78 -66.75 -14.41
CA PRO A 997 -39.90 -66.32 -15.25
C PRO A 997 -41.09 -65.79 -14.44
N ALA A 998 -41.37 -66.35 -13.25
CA ALA A 998 -42.46 -65.88 -12.39
C ALA A 998 -42.22 -64.43 -11.91
N GLU A 999 -40.99 -64.12 -11.47
CA GLU A 999 -40.62 -62.76 -11.08
C GLU A 999 -40.52 -61.80 -12.28
N ALA A 1000 -40.20 -62.30 -13.48
CA ALA A 1000 -40.25 -61.52 -14.71
C ALA A 1000 -41.70 -61.14 -15.07
N VAL A 1001 -42.61 -62.10 -15.13
CA VAL A 1001 -44.05 -61.90 -15.38
C VAL A 1001 -44.67 -60.97 -14.33
N GLY A 1002 -44.35 -61.17 -13.05
CA GLY A 1002 -44.76 -60.27 -11.96
C GLY A 1002 -44.13 -58.87 -12.00
N SER A 1003 -43.12 -58.65 -12.84
CA SER A 1003 -42.47 -57.34 -13.04
C SER A 1003 -42.96 -56.63 -14.30
N TRP A 1004 -43.18 -57.33 -15.42
CA TRP A 1004 -43.90 -56.77 -16.58
C TRP A 1004 -45.32 -56.36 -16.18
N ALA A 1005 -46.02 -57.17 -15.37
CA ALA A 1005 -47.35 -56.82 -14.86
C ALA A 1005 -47.34 -55.58 -13.93
N ARG A 1006 -46.22 -55.28 -13.25
CA ARG A 1006 -46.05 -54.02 -12.50
C ARG A 1006 -45.76 -52.84 -13.42
N SER A 1007 -44.97 -53.04 -14.48
CA SER A 1007 -44.72 -52.03 -15.50
C SER A 1007 -46.00 -51.60 -16.23
N ILE A 1008 -46.78 -52.57 -16.73
CA ILE A 1008 -48.05 -52.35 -17.43
C ILE A 1008 -49.04 -51.55 -16.56
N ARG A 1009 -49.25 -51.95 -15.30
CA ARG A 1009 -50.16 -51.22 -14.40
C ARG A 1009 -49.69 -49.80 -14.08
N GLU A 1010 -48.38 -49.56 -13.90
CA GLU A 1010 -47.89 -48.19 -13.72
C GLU A 1010 -48.00 -47.37 -15.00
N CYS A 1011 -47.80 -47.96 -16.18
CA CYS A 1011 -48.05 -47.29 -17.46
C CYS A 1011 -49.52 -46.90 -17.63
N GLU A 1012 -50.46 -47.80 -17.33
CA GLU A 1012 -51.90 -47.53 -17.37
C GLU A 1012 -52.27 -46.42 -16.37
N ARG A 1013 -51.76 -46.49 -15.14
CA ARG A 1013 -51.99 -45.49 -14.07
C ARG A 1013 -51.35 -44.12 -14.35
N LEU A 1014 -50.35 -44.05 -15.23
CA LEU A 1014 -49.64 -42.82 -15.59
C LEU A 1014 -49.98 -42.29 -17.00
N GLY A 1015 -50.79 -43.01 -17.77
CA GLY A 1015 -51.03 -42.68 -19.19
C GLY A 1015 -49.79 -42.82 -20.08
N ALA A 1016 -48.76 -43.57 -19.67
CA ALA A 1016 -47.47 -43.66 -20.36
C ALA A 1016 -47.54 -44.60 -21.59
N ARG A 1017 -48.28 -44.18 -22.63
CA ARG A 1017 -48.65 -45.01 -23.80
C ARG A 1017 -47.44 -45.63 -24.55
N PRO A 1018 -46.30 -44.95 -24.76
CA PRO A 1018 -45.13 -45.54 -25.42
C PRO A 1018 -44.51 -46.71 -24.63
N GLU A 1019 -44.24 -46.51 -23.34
CA GLU A 1019 -43.70 -47.56 -22.47
C GLU A 1019 -44.72 -48.67 -22.18
N LEU A 1020 -46.03 -48.40 -22.28
CA LEU A 1020 -47.08 -49.43 -22.26
C LEU A 1020 -46.91 -50.39 -23.45
N ALA A 1021 -46.78 -49.84 -24.66
CA ALA A 1021 -46.57 -50.61 -25.89
C ALA A 1021 -45.27 -51.43 -25.82
N ARG A 1022 -44.15 -50.82 -25.37
CA ARG A 1022 -42.87 -51.53 -25.17
C ARG A 1022 -42.97 -52.62 -24.11
N SER A 1023 -43.72 -52.42 -23.03
CA SER A 1023 -43.92 -53.45 -22.00
C SER A 1023 -44.70 -54.65 -22.53
N TYR A 1024 -45.75 -54.42 -23.32
CA TYR A 1024 -46.50 -55.47 -24.00
C TYR A 1024 -45.65 -56.20 -25.06
N MET A 1025 -44.87 -55.49 -25.87
CA MET A 1025 -43.93 -56.08 -26.83
C MET A 1025 -42.93 -57.00 -26.14
N GLU A 1026 -42.25 -56.48 -25.10
CA GLU A 1026 -41.13 -57.17 -24.46
C GLU A 1026 -41.57 -58.43 -23.72
N ALA A 1027 -42.73 -58.40 -23.06
CA ALA A 1027 -43.39 -59.56 -22.47
C ALA A 1027 -43.85 -60.54 -23.56
N GLY A 1028 -44.56 -60.06 -24.59
CA GLY A 1028 -45.08 -60.89 -25.68
C GLY A 1028 -44.00 -61.67 -26.44
N GLN A 1029 -42.87 -61.03 -26.74
CA GLN A 1029 -41.71 -61.68 -27.38
C GLN A 1029 -41.15 -62.80 -26.51
N ARG A 1030 -40.88 -62.53 -25.23
CA ARG A 1030 -40.25 -63.49 -24.31
C ARG A 1030 -41.18 -64.65 -23.93
N LEU A 1031 -42.47 -64.39 -23.70
CA LEU A 1031 -43.48 -65.43 -23.50
C LEU A 1031 -43.67 -66.32 -24.74
N THR A 1032 -43.57 -65.76 -25.95
CA THR A 1032 -43.58 -66.54 -27.21
C THR A 1032 -42.35 -67.45 -27.34
N ALA A 1033 -41.17 -66.95 -26.94
CA ALA A 1033 -39.93 -67.73 -26.95
C ALA A 1033 -39.94 -68.89 -25.93
N ALA A 1034 -40.66 -68.75 -24.80
CA ALA A 1034 -40.89 -69.83 -23.84
C ALA A 1034 -42.01 -70.83 -24.23
N GLY A 1035 -42.42 -70.85 -25.49
CA GLY A 1035 -43.46 -71.77 -25.99
C GLY A 1035 -44.89 -71.36 -25.69
N GLY A 1036 -45.14 -70.16 -25.13
CA GLY A 1036 -46.48 -69.59 -24.96
C GLY A 1036 -47.32 -70.18 -23.82
N THR A 1037 -46.77 -71.05 -22.98
CA THR A 1037 -47.48 -71.70 -21.85
C THR A 1037 -47.72 -70.80 -20.64
N GLN A 1038 -47.12 -69.61 -20.62
CA GLN A 1038 -47.27 -68.61 -19.55
C GLN A 1038 -48.06 -67.40 -20.06
N THR A 1039 -49.01 -66.95 -19.23
CA THR A 1039 -49.81 -65.72 -19.44
C THR A 1039 -49.37 -64.62 -18.47
N LEU A 1040 -49.74 -63.37 -18.79
CA LEU A 1040 -49.68 -62.30 -17.79
C LEU A 1040 -50.75 -62.52 -16.69
N PRO A 1041 -50.60 -61.96 -15.47
CA PRO A 1041 -51.53 -62.19 -14.36
C PRO A 1041 -52.97 -61.67 -14.56
N ASN A 1042 -53.23 -60.97 -15.67
CA ASN A 1042 -54.55 -60.55 -16.13
C ASN A 1042 -55.15 -61.50 -17.20
N GLY A 1043 -54.55 -62.68 -17.42
CA GLY A 1043 -54.98 -63.68 -18.39
C GLY A 1043 -54.51 -63.45 -19.83
N MET A 1044 -53.80 -62.36 -20.14
CA MET A 1044 -53.36 -62.09 -21.51
C MET A 1044 -52.31 -63.11 -21.99
N SER A 1045 -52.55 -63.65 -23.18
CA SER A 1045 -51.59 -64.51 -23.90
C SER A 1045 -50.45 -63.70 -24.53
N ALA A 1046 -49.37 -64.39 -24.91
CA ALA A 1046 -48.25 -63.77 -25.62
C ALA A 1046 -48.68 -63.08 -26.93
N SER A 1047 -49.60 -63.68 -27.68
CA SER A 1047 -50.15 -63.10 -28.92
C SER A 1047 -50.99 -61.85 -28.66
N ALA A 1048 -51.84 -61.85 -27.62
CA ALA A 1048 -52.63 -60.68 -27.24
C ALA A 1048 -51.73 -59.50 -26.80
N CYS A 1049 -50.59 -59.79 -26.14
CA CYS A 1049 -49.60 -58.77 -25.80
C CYS A 1049 -48.97 -58.16 -27.05
N LEU A 1050 -48.51 -58.98 -28.01
CA LEU A 1050 -47.90 -58.50 -29.26
C LEU A 1050 -48.89 -57.68 -30.09
N GLN A 1051 -50.15 -58.11 -30.21
CA GLN A 1051 -51.20 -57.37 -30.91
C GLN A 1051 -51.53 -56.03 -30.23
N LYS A 1052 -51.54 -55.98 -28.89
CA LYS A 1052 -51.76 -54.73 -28.14
C LYS A 1052 -50.60 -53.75 -28.29
N ALA A 1053 -49.36 -54.25 -28.35
CA ALA A 1053 -48.19 -53.44 -28.64
C ALA A 1053 -48.23 -52.85 -30.05
N GLU A 1054 -48.51 -53.69 -31.06
CA GLU A 1054 -48.62 -53.30 -32.48
C GLU A 1054 -49.66 -52.19 -32.70
N SER A 1055 -50.85 -52.36 -32.10
CA SER A 1055 -51.92 -51.37 -32.11
C SER A 1055 -51.46 -50.03 -31.52
N LEU A 1056 -50.80 -50.05 -30.34
CA LEU A 1056 -50.34 -48.83 -29.68
C LEU A 1056 -49.17 -48.16 -30.43
N PHE A 1057 -48.20 -48.90 -30.95
CA PHE A 1057 -47.11 -48.32 -31.74
C PHE A 1057 -47.61 -47.64 -33.01
N THR A 1058 -48.64 -48.21 -33.64
CA THR A 1058 -49.28 -47.66 -34.84
C THR A 1058 -50.07 -46.40 -34.53
N GLU A 1059 -50.85 -46.39 -33.44
CA GLU A 1059 -51.60 -45.21 -32.99
C GLU A 1059 -50.68 -44.05 -32.57
N LEU A 1060 -49.49 -44.35 -32.05
CA LEU A 1060 -48.51 -43.36 -31.56
C LEU A 1060 -47.45 -42.97 -32.61
N GLY A 1061 -47.47 -43.54 -33.82
CA GLY A 1061 -46.49 -43.26 -34.88
C GLY A 1061 -45.05 -43.70 -34.57
N LEU A 1062 -44.86 -44.69 -33.68
CA LEU A 1062 -43.54 -45.10 -33.16
C LEU A 1062 -42.81 -46.06 -34.11
N ALA A 1063 -42.47 -45.56 -35.30
CA ALA A 1063 -41.91 -46.34 -36.42
C ALA A 1063 -40.68 -47.20 -36.07
N TRP A 1064 -39.79 -46.73 -35.19
CA TRP A 1064 -38.63 -47.52 -34.74
C TRP A 1064 -39.04 -48.74 -33.91
N ASP A 1065 -39.96 -48.57 -32.94
CA ASP A 1065 -40.44 -49.70 -32.13
C ASP A 1065 -41.35 -50.63 -32.97
N GLN A 1066 -42.04 -50.14 -34.01
CA GLN A 1066 -42.72 -50.98 -35.02
C GLN A 1066 -41.73 -51.85 -35.80
N ALA A 1067 -40.60 -51.30 -36.27
CA ALA A 1067 -39.59 -52.04 -37.01
C ALA A 1067 -38.91 -53.13 -36.16
N GLN A 1068 -38.70 -52.88 -34.87
CA GLN A 1068 -38.23 -53.90 -33.93
C GLN A 1068 -39.27 -55.01 -33.69
N LEU A 1069 -40.56 -54.67 -33.69
CA LEU A 1069 -41.65 -55.65 -33.55
C LEU A 1069 -41.81 -56.54 -34.79
N SER A 1070 -41.62 -55.99 -35.99
CA SER A 1070 -41.67 -56.77 -37.24
C SER A 1070 -40.44 -57.65 -37.44
N ALA A 1071 -39.23 -57.14 -37.17
CA ALA A 1071 -37.99 -57.93 -37.22
C ALA A 1071 -38.02 -59.15 -36.27
N ALA A 1072 -38.69 -59.02 -35.11
CA ALA A 1072 -38.90 -60.12 -34.17
C ALA A 1072 -39.90 -61.20 -34.66
N ARG A 1073 -40.66 -60.94 -35.74
CA ARG A 1073 -41.56 -61.94 -36.37
C ARG A 1073 -40.91 -62.71 -37.51
N SER A 1074 -39.84 -62.19 -38.11
CA SER A 1074 -39.14 -62.80 -39.26
C SER A 1074 -38.08 -63.84 -38.88
N VAL A 1075 -37.90 -64.17 -37.61
CA VAL A 1075 -36.95 -65.20 -37.15
C VAL A 1075 -37.60 -66.58 -37.15
N PRO A 1076 -37.10 -67.57 -37.92
CA PRO A 1076 -37.65 -68.93 -37.91
C PRO A 1076 -37.45 -69.66 -36.58
N ARG A 1077 -38.34 -70.61 -36.27
CA ARG A 1077 -38.18 -71.56 -35.16
C ARG A 1077 -37.38 -72.78 -35.60
N GLU A 1078 -36.06 -72.67 -35.71
CA GLU A 1078 -35.10 -73.78 -35.58
C GLU A 1078 -33.65 -73.30 -35.83
N GLY A 1079 -32.67 -74.06 -35.36
CA GLY A 1079 -31.30 -73.99 -35.88
C GLY A 1079 -30.40 -72.88 -35.30
N ARG A 1080 -29.12 -73.22 -35.18
CA ARG A 1080 -28.03 -72.34 -34.75
C ARG A 1080 -27.64 -71.32 -35.83
N VAL A 1081 -27.31 -70.11 -35.37
CA VAL A 1081 -26.21 -69.25 -35.85
C VAL A 1081 -26.50 -68.28 -37.02
N ASP A 1082 -25.77 -67.16 -36.95
CA ASP A 1082 -25.64 -65.98 -37.84
C ASP A 1082 -26.86 -65.08 -38.11
N PHE A 1083 -26.70 -63.82 -37.68
CA PHE A 1083 -27.44 -62.64 -38.11
C PHE A 1083 -26.41 -61.55 -38.44
N GLU A 1084 -26.36 -61.12 -39.69
CA GLU A 1084 -25.67 -59.88 -40.06
C GLU A 1084 -26.42 -58.66 -39.48
N SER A 1085 -25.73 -57.53 -39.38
CA SER A 1085 -26.27 -56.30 -38.80
C SER A 1085 -27.54 -55.82 -39.52
N PRO A 1086 -28.64 -55.47 -38.81
CA PRO A 1086 -29.74 -54.75 -39.44
C PRO A 1086 -29.24 -53.38 -39.92
N GLY A 1087 -29.47 -53.07 -41.20
CA GLY A 1087 -29.01 -51.85 -41.85
C GLY A 1087 -29.63 -50.56 -41.29
N GLU A 1088 -29.10 -49.41 -41.71
CA GLU A 1088 -29.55 -48.09 -41.26
C GLU A 1088 -31.07 -47.91 -41.40
N PRO A 1089 -31.76 -47.33 -40.39
CA PRO A 1089 -33.14 -46.88 -40.58
C PRO A 1089 -33.19 -45.71 -41.59
N PRO A 1090 -34.23 -45.62 -42.43
CA PRO A 1090 -34.31 -44.61 -43.48
C PRO A 1090 -34.34 -43.18 -42.91
N ARG A 1091 -33.56 -42.28 -43.52
CA ARG A 1091 -33.59 -40.84 -43.20
C ARG A 1091 -34.88 -40.21 -43.73
N ASN A 1092 -35.81 -39.91 -42.83
CA ASN A 1092 -37.00 -39.12 -43.14
C ASN A 1092 -36.69 -37.61 -43.03
N ASP A 1093 -36.21 -37.02 -44.12
CA ASP A 1093 -36.14 -35.55 -44.24
C ASP A 1093 -37.54 -34.98 -44.54
N PHE A 1094 -38.18 -34.37 -43.54
CA PHE A 1094 -39.39 -33.56 -43.69
C PHE A 1094 -39.26 -32.23 -42.92
N PRO A 1095 -39.73 -31.10 -43.48
CA PRO A 1095 -39.51 -29.78 -42.89
C PRO A 1095 -40.37 -29.52 -41.64
N LEU A 1096 -39.79 -28.82 -40.67
CA LEU A 1096 -40.42 -28.48 -39.39
C LEU A 1096 -41.41 -27.31 -39.51
N THR A 1097 -42.67 -27.60 -39.83
CA THR A 1097 -43.80 -26.69 -39.62
C THR A 1097 -44.97 -27.41 -38.94
N GLY A 1098 -45.43 -26.89 -37.80
CA GLY A 1098 -46.63 -27.38 -37.10
C GLY A 1098 -46.38 -28.31 -35.90
N VAL A 1099 -45.81 -27.77 -34.82
CA VAL A 1099 -45.99 -28.35 -33.46
C VAL A 1099 -46.66 -27.29 -32.58
N GLN A 1100 -47.97 -27.12 -32.78
CA GLN A 1100 -48.87 -26.46 -31.85
C GLN A 1100 -49.88 -27.50 -31.35
N HIS A 1101 -50.07 -27.54 -30.03
CA HIS A 1101 -51.14 -28.27 -29.33
C HIS A 1101 -51.31 -29.77 -29.64
N LEU A 1102 -50.58 -30.59 -28.87
CA LEU A 1102 -51.18 -31.75 -28.21
C LEU A 1102 -51.01 -31.56 -26.69
N PRO A 1103 -51.99 -31.99 -25.86
CA PRO A 1103 -52.04 -31.71 -24.42
C PRO A 1103 -51.10 -32.60 -23.59
#